data_AF-A0A7C0WEI1-F1
#
_entry.id   AF-A0A7C0WEI1-F1
#
_cell.length_a   1.000
_cell.length_b   1.000
_cell.length_c   1.000
_cell.angle_alpha   90.00
_cell.angle_beta   90.00
_cell.angle_gamma   90.00
#
_symmetry.space_group_name_H-M   'P 1'
#
loop_
_entity.id
_entity.type
_entity.pdbx_description
1 polymer ?
#
loop_
_entity_poly.entity_id
_entity_poly.type
_entity_poly.pdbx_seq_one_letter_code
_entity_poly.pdbx_strand_id
1 'polypeptide(L)'
;MKKSIIISILFFIIIAIFFGVYIHLKSEDRFTFKTMKVVKGDIAQTISATGTVNPVTIVNVGAQVTGKVLKLFADFNSFVKKGDIVAKIDPELYQRDIEEGIARLKTARANLESISKNISYAESRVKSAGAEIKKAEAGLAYAQKEYERYVDLFKKDLVSASERDQKELAYKEALARLESANAEQSAQKANLSSKKADYEAAFSQVKSAEAALNRDRTNLDYTIIRSPVDGIVVSREVDEGQTLTARMQTPLLFKIAEDLTKMQVNASIDEADIGRIKAGQQALFTVDAFPYTVFEGIVKQVRTAPIIVQNVVTYDVIIEVENRELKLKPGMTANVTIIVEHESNVIKIPNEALRFIPPGNLKIDKKAGKKLKGKHSRLVWRMNKNGSLEPLSIKTGITDGEYTELVRGAVQEGDALVTGVVDKNGKPVISKKAGALPGVGPPLKVRFRGFRPQMPDRNKQIVVKDLCKTYFLDGVEVSAIKGISLAVSSGEFIALMGPSGSGKSSLMNILGCLDRPTAGIYMLEDVDVGHLTRDEMAGIRNKKIGFVFQNFNLLPRTTALENVELPLYYMENISSRQRQESAKEMLKMVGLQGREKHHPSQLSGGEQQRVAIARALVNKPSIILADEPTGNLDSRTGGEIMEIFQNLNQNLKKTIIFVTHDQDTACFAERRIKLKDGVIIEDNSLNKVNS
;
A
#
# COMPACT_ATOMS: atom_id res chain seq x y z
N MET A 1 100.64 -11.36 -10.45
CA MET A 1 99.60 -10.49 -11.06
C MET A 1 98.57 -11.18 -11.97
N LYS A 2 98.61 -12.51 -12.23
CA LYS A 2 97.67 -13.17 -13.18
C LYS A 2 96.38 -13.77 -12.59
N LYS A 3 96.26 -14.00 -11.27
CA LYS A 3 95.05 -14.61 -10.65
C LYS A 3 93.90 -13.63 -10.36
N SER A 4 94.18 -12.34 -10.12
CA SER A 4 93.14 -11.34 -9.80
C SER A 4 92.30 -10.92 -11.01
N ILE A 5 92.87 -10.92 -12.22
CA ILE A 5 92.19 -10.51 -13.45
C ILE A 5 91.17 -11.56 -13.90
N ILE A 6 91.47 -12.85 -13.73
CA ILE A 6 90.58 -13.96 -14.14
C ILE A 6 89.31 -13.98 -13.28
N ILE A 7 89.41 -13.71 -11.98
CA ILE A 7 88.26 -13.70 -11.07
C ILE A 7 87.32 -12.52 -11.38
N SER A 8 87.87 -11.36 -11.77
CA SER A 8 87.07 -10.19 -12.12
C SER A 8 86.30 -10.37 -13.44
N ILE A 9 86.91 -11.04 -14.42
CA ILE A 9 86.25 -11.39 -15.70
C ILE A 9 85.14 -12.42 -15.48
N LEU A 10 85.37 -13.44 -14.63
CA LEU A 10 84.35 -14.44 -14.32
C LEU A 10 83.15 -13.81 -13.59
N PHE A 11 83.38 -12.86 -12.70
CA PHE A 11 82.33 -12.13 -11.98
C PHE A 11 81.49 -11.25 -12.94
N PHE A 12 82.13 -10.58 -13.90
CA PHE A 12 81.41 -9.81 -14.93
C PHE A 12 80.60 -10.69 -15.88
N ILE A 13 81.10 -11.88 -16.23
CA ILE A 13 80.36 -12.85 -17.05
C ILE A 13 79.16 -13.39 -16.28
N ILE A 14 79.31 -13.70 -14.99
CA ILE A 14 78.19 -14.15 -14.15
C ILE A 14 77.15 -13.04 -14.01
N ILE A 15 77.55 -11.78 -13.80
CA ILE A 15 76.62 -10.65 -13.77
C ILE A 15 75.93 -10.45 -15.12
N ALA A 16 76.64 -10.58 -16.24
CA ALA A 16 76.05 -10.46 -17.58
C ALA A 16 75.07 -11.61 -17.89
N ILE A 17 75.36 -12.82 -17.42
CA ILE A 17 74.44 -13.96 -17.51
C ILE A 17 73.24 -13.75 -16.59
N PHE A 18 73.43 -13.27 -15.36
CA PHE A 18 72.33 -12.98 -14.44
C PHE A 18 71.45 -11.83 -14.94
N PHE A 19 72.05 -10.82 -15.57
CA PHE A 19 71.36 -9.68 -16.18
C PHE A 19 70.65 -10.09 -17.48
N GLY A 20 71.27 -10.97 -18.27
CA GLY A 20 70.67 -11.59 -19.45
C GLY A 20 69.47 -12.47 -19.09
N VAL A 21 69.58 -13.30 -18.04
CA VAL A 21 68.49 -14.12 -17.50
C VAL A 21 67.41 -13.25 -16.86
N TYR A 22 67.77 -12.18 -16.15
CA TYR A 22 66.82 -11.21 -15.57
C TYR A 22 66.03 -10.45 -16.64
N ILE A 23 66.65 -10.11 -17.78
CA ILE A 23 65.98 -9.51 -18.93
C ILE A 23 65.15 -10.55 -19.69
N HIS A 24 65.61 -11.79 -19.81
CA HIS A 24 64.89 -12.86 -20.50
C HIS A 24 63.63 -13.32 -19.72
N LEU A 25 63.70 -13.36 -18.40
CA LEU A 25 62.55 -13.60 -17.50
C LEU A 25 61.54 -12.44 -17.49
N LYS A 26 61.93 -11.26 -17.98
CA LYS A 26 61.06 -10.07 -18.09
C LYS A 26 60.52 -9.89 -19.52
N SER A 27 60.12 -10.98 -20.19
CA SER A 27 59.48 -10.92 -21.49
C SER A 27 58.13 -11.67 -21.56
N GLU A 28 57.12 -10.87 -21.93
CA GLU A 28 55.79 -11.19 -22.45
C GLU A 28 54.77 -11.84 -21.50
N ASP A 29 53.99 -10.99 -20.83
CA ASP A 29 52.58 -11.29 -20.50
C ASP A 29 51.84 -11.63 -21.80
N ARG A 30 51.76 -12.93 -22.14
CA ARG A 30 50.90 -13.42 -23.23
C ARG A 30 49.46 -13.38 -22.74
N PHE A 31 48.79 -12.27 -23.01
CA PHE A 31 47.35 -12.14 -22.84
C PHE A 31 46.63 -13.05 -23.84
N THR A 32 45.68 -13.85 -23.36
CA THR A 32 44.76 -14.60 -24.23
C THR A 32 43.42 -13.87 -24.26
N PHE A 33 42.96 -13.51 -25.46
CA PHE A 33 41.68 -12.82 -25.64
C PHE A 33 40.55 -13.83 -25.71
N LYS A 34 39.50 -13.60 -24.92
CA LYS A 34 38.22 -14.26 -25.12
C LYS A 34 37.47 -13.49 -26.21
N THR A 35 37.06 -14.22 -27.24
CA THR A 35 36.25 -13.66 -28.33
C THR A 35 34.93 -14.40 -28.43
N MET A 36 33.91 -13.69 -28.87
CA MET A 36 32.60 -14.25 -29.17
C MET A 36 32.18 -13.76 -30.56
N LYS A 37 31.58 -14.65 -31.35
CA LYS A 37 31.15 -14.33 -32.71
C LYS A 37 29.86 -13.54 -32.68
N VAL A 38 29.75 -12.59 -33.60
CA VAL A 38 28.51 -11.86 -33.85
C VAL A 38 27.55 -12.76 -34.63
N VAL A 39 26.33 -12.89 -34.14
CA VAL A 39 25.29 -13.77 -34.69
C VAL A 39 24.10 -12.93 -35.16
N LYS A 40 23.41 -13.39 -36.20
CA LYS A 40 22.17 -12.79 -36.68
C LYS A 40 20.97 -13.52 -36.06
N GLY A 41 19.99 -12.77 -35.58
CA GLY A 41 18.76 -13.34 -35.02
C GLY A 41 17.83 -12.29 -34.46
N ASP A 42 16.69 -12.74 -33.93
CA ASP A 42 15.63 -11.86 -33.45
C ASP A 42 15.91 -11.39 -32.01
N ILE A 43 15.75 -10.11 -31.73
CA ILE A 43 15.96 -9.53 -30.40
C ILE A 43 14.66 -8.90 -29.92
N ALA A 44 14.31 -9.20 -28.67
CA ALA A 44 13.12 -8.67 -28.03
C ALA A 44 13.51 -7.97 -26.73
N GLN A 45 13.05 -6.74 -26.55
CA GLN A 45 13.14 -6.10 -25.24
C GLN A 45 11.91 -6.50 -24.43
N THR A 46 12.17 -7.16 -23.30
CA THR A 46 11.11 -7.63 -22.40
C THR A 46 11.19 -6.93 -21.05
N ILE A 47 10.04 -6.67 -20.45
CA ILE A 47 9.93 -6.23 -19.05
C ILE A 47 9.34 -7.40 -18.26
N SER A 48 10.01 -7.78 -17.17
CA SER A 48 9.52 -8.82 -16.26
C SER A 48 8.90 -8.19 -15.02
N ALA A 49 7.75 -8.71 -14.63
CA ALA A 49 6.98 -8.24 -13.48
C ALA A 49 6.29 -9.41 -12.78
N THR A 50 5.94 -9.24 -11.51
CA THR A 50 5.09 -10.18 -10.79
C THR A 50 3.65 -9.69 -10.81
N GLY A 51 2.69 -10.60 -10.84
CA GLY A 51 1.28 -10.25 -10.89
C GLY A 51 0.38 -11.28 -10.21
N THR A 52 -0.89 -10.93 -10.07
CA THR A 52 -1.92 -11.83 -9.53
C THR A 52 -3.01 -12.09 -10.56
N VAL A 53 -3.37 -13.36 -10.70
CA VAL A 53 -4.44 -13.80 -11.61
C VAL A 53 -5.79 -13.58 -10.92
N ASN A 54 -6.70 -12.85 -11.56
CA ASN A 54 -8.03 -12.55 -11.06
C ASN A 54 -9.06 -12.76 -12.18
N PRO A 55 -10.32 -13.10 -11.86
CA PRO A 55 -11.39 -13.07 -12.86
C PRO A 55 -11.69 -11.62 -13.26
N VAL A 56 -12.25 -11.43 -14.45
CA VAL A 56 -12.53 -10.10 -14.99
C VAL A 56 -13.61 -9.38 -14.17
N THR A 57 -14.69 -10.08 -13.83
CA THR A 57 -15.81 -9.54 -13.05
C THR A 57 -15.98 -10.30 -11.75
N ILE A 58 -15.89 -9.59 -10.62
CA ILE A 58 -16.20 -10.11 -9.29
C ILE A 58 -17.34 -9.27 -8.71
N VAL A 59 -18.37 -9.94 -8.22
CA VAL A 59 -19.46 -9.30 -7.48
C VAL A 59 -19.40 -9.70 -6.01
N ASN A 60 -19.43 -8.68 -5.17
CA ASN A 60 -19.40 -8.82 -3.72
C ASN A 60 -20.84 -8.83 -3.19
N VAL A 61 -21.26 -9.93 -2.57
CA VAL A 61 -22.59 -10.08 -1.97
C VAL A 61 -22.47 -9.93 -0.46
N GLY A 62 -23.21 -8.99 0.11
CA GLY A 62 -23.19 -8.67 1.55
C GLY A 62 -24.58 -8.68 2.19
N ALA A 63 -24.64 -8.62 3.52
CA ALA A 63 -25.90 -8.55 4.26
C ALA A 63 -26.31 -7.10 4.56
N GLN A 64 -27.59 -6.77 4.33
CA GLN A 64 -28.17 -5.46 4.68
C GLN A 64 -28.84 -5.48 6.06
N VAL A 65 -29.18 -6.66 6.55
CA VAL A 65 -29.88 -6.86 7.83
C VAL A 65 -28.97 -7.55 8.85
N THR A 66 -29.28 -7.35 10.12
CA THR A 66 -28.54 -7.90 11.25
C THR A 66 -29.24 -9.17 11.72
N GLY A 67 -28.48 -10.22 12.00
CA GLY A 67 -29.05 -11.47 12.47
C GLY A 67 -28.06 -12.63 12.39
N LYS A 68 -28.48 -13.77 12.93
CA LYS A 68 -27.71 -15.00 12.88
C LYS A 68 -27.90 -15.67 11.51
N VAL A 69 -26.82 -16.14 10.88
CA VAL A 69 -26.93 -16.96 9.68
C VAL A 69 -27.52 -18.31 10.06
N LEU A 70 -28.71 -18.61 9.55
CA LEU A 70 -29.43 -19.84 9.84
C LEU A 70 -28.92 -21.00 8.97
N LYS A 71 -28.75 -20.72 7.67
CA LYS A 71 -28.37 -21.74 6.70
C LYS A 71 -27.67 -21.14 5.49
N LEU A 72 -26.69 -21.87 4.96
CA LEU A 72 -26.00 -21.58 3.71
C LEU A 72 -26.46 -22.56 2.63
N PHE A 73 -26.68 -22.05 1.42
CA PHE A 73 -27.16 -22.83 0.27
C PHE A 73 -26.13 -22.91 -0.85
N ALA A 74 -25.12 -22.03 -0.83
CA ALA A 74 -24.00 -22.03 -1.75
C ALA A 74 -22.69 -22.19 -0.96
N ASP A 75 -21.75 -22.90 -1.55
CA ASP A 75 -20.43 -23.15 -0.96
C ASP A 75 -19.32 -22.84 -1.97
N PHE A 76 -18.06 -22.94 -1.56
CA PHE A 76 -16.93 -22.69 -2.45
C PHE A 76 -17.00 -23.56 -3.71
N ASN A 77 -16.74 -22.94 -4.88
CA ASN A 77 -16.81 -23.55 -6.21
C ASN A 77 -18.22 -23.97 -6.68
N SER A 78 -19.29 -23.70 -5.93
CA SER A 78 -20.65 -23.94 -6.43
C SER A 78 -21.02 -22.91 -7.49
N PHE A 79 -21.68 -23.36 -8.58
CA PHE A 79 -22.30 -22.48 -9.55
C PHE A 79 -23.66 -22.01 -9.05
N VAL A 80 -23.91 -20.70 -9.13
CA VAL A 80 -25.15 -20.05 -8.73
C VAL A 80 -25.71 -19.25 -9.89
N LYS A 81 -27.04 -19.24 -10.03
CA LYS A 81 -27.74 -18.37 -10.99
C LYS A 81 -28.23 -17.10 -10.31
N LYS A 82 -28.45 -16.06 -11.10
CA LYS A 82 -29.06 -14.81 -10.67
C LYS A 82 -30.44 -15.11 -10.04
N GLY A 83 -30.60 -14.68 -8.80
CA GLY A 83 -31.80 -14.89 -7.99
C GLY A 83 -31.76 -16.12 -7.08
N ASP A 84 -30.80 -17.03 -7.26
CA ASP A 84 -30.63 -18.19 -6.39
C ASP A 84 -30.33 -17.74 -4.97
N ILE A 85 -30.89 -18.45 -4.00
CA ILE A 85 -30.68 -18.19 -2.58
C ILE A 85 -29.31 -18.75 -2.22
N VAL A 86 -28.43 -17.90 -1.69
CA VAL A 86 -27.06 -18.28 -1.29
C VAL A 86 -26.93 -18.41 0.23
N ALA A 87 -27.68 -17.62 0.99
CA ALA A 87 -27.71 -17.68 2.45
C ALA A 87 -29.07 -17.21 2.99
N LYS A 88 -29.41 -17.70 4.18
CA LYS A 88 -30.59 -17.27 4.93
C LYS A 88 -30.20 -16.83 6.33
N ILE A 89 -30.57 -15.61 6.67
CA ILE A 89 -30.50 -15.04 8.02
C ILE A 89 -31.78 -15.41 8.77
N ASP A 90 -31.68 -15.55 10.08
CA ASP A 90 -32.82 -15.83 10.95
C ASP A 90 -33.93 -14.77 10.76
N PRO A 91 -35.12 -15.16 10.25
CA PRO A 91 -36.20 -14.24 9.98
C PRO A 91 -37.06 -13.92 11.20
N GLU A 92 -36.89 -14.61 12.33
CA GLU A 92 -37.87 -14.59 13.43
C GLU A 92 -38.11 -13.18 13.98
N LEU A 93 -37.06 -12.37 14.14
CA LEU A 93 -37.18 -10.98 14.59
C LEU A 93 -38.01 -10.14 13.60
N TYR A 94 -37.74 -10.28 12.30
CA TYR A 94 -38.39 -9.51 11.25
C TYR A 94 -39.83 -9.97 10.98
N GLN A 95 -40.13 -11.24 11.21
CA GLN A 95 -41.50 -11.76 11.18
C GLN A 95 -42.34 -11.15 12.32
N ARG A 96 -41.78 -11.02 13.51
CA ARG A 96 -42.46 -10.35 14.64
C ARG A 96 -42.72 -8.87 14.36
N ASP A 97 -41.78 -8.18 13.73
CA ASP A 97 -41.99 -6.78 13.31
C ASP A 97 -43.15 -6.65 12.31
N ILE A 98 -43.27 -7.60 11.37
CA ILE A 98 -44.41 -7.64 10.43
C ILE A 98 -45.73 -7.87 11.14
N GLU A 99 -45.78 -8.79 12.11
CA GLU A 99 -46.99 -9.04 12.90
C GLU A 99 -47.42 -7.79 13.67
N GLU A 100 -46.47 -7.07 14.28
CA GLU A 100 -46.73 -5.78 14.94
C GLU A 100 -47.20 -4.71 13.93
N GLY A 101 -46.58 -4.66 12.75
CA GLY A 101 -46.98 -3.78 11.65
C GLY A 101 -48.42 -4.04 11.18
N ILE A 102 -48.82 -5.30 11.03
CA ILE A 102 -50.19 -5.70 10.67
C ILE A 102 -51.17 -5.28 11.77
N ALA A 103 -50.83 -5.48 13.05
CA ALA A 103 -51.66 -5.05 14.16
C ALA A 103 -51.86 -3.53 14.17
N ARG A 104 -50.79 -2.74 13.95
CA ARG A 104 -50.85 -1.28 13.81
C ARG A 104 -51.71 -0.82 12.64
N LEU A 105 -51.60 -1.48 11.48
CA LEU A 105 -52.45 -1.18 10.33
C LEU A 105 -53.92 -1.46 10.63
N LYS A 106 -54.21 -2.56 11.34
CA LYS A 106 -55.57 -2.94 11.75
C LYS A 106 -56.19 -1.92 12.70
N THR A 107 -55.45 -1.43 13.70
CA THR A 107 -55.95 -0.41 14.62
C THR A 107 -56.17 0.93 13.92
N ALA A 108 -55.27 1.34 13.02
CA ALA A 108 -55.43 2.54 12.21
C ALA A 108 -56.66 2.46 11.30
N ARG A 109 -56.90 1.32 10.65
CA ARG A 109 -58.10 1.09 9.81
C ARG A 109 -59.39 1.11 10.63
N ALA A 110 -59.39 0.49 11.81
CA ALA A 110 -60.55 0.52 12.70
C ALA A 110 -60.86 1.96 13.17
N ASN A 111 -59.83 2.77 13.42
CA ASN A 111 -60.00 4.19 13.77
C ASN A 111 -60.53 5.03 12.59
N LEU A 112 -60.06 4.78 11.36
CA LEU A 112 -60.62 5.41 10.16
C LEU A 112 -62.12 5.10 10.03
N GLU A 113 -62.50 3.83 10.23
CA GLU A 113 -63.89 3.39 10.13
C GLU A 113 -64.78 4.02 11.21
N SER A 114 -64.28 4.17 12.44
CA SER A 114 -65.03 4.85 13.51
C SER A 114 -65.27 6.32 13.16
N ILE A 115 -64.28 7.00 12.57
CA ILE A 115 -64.40 8.39 12.12
C ILE A 115 -65.33 8.51 10.91
N SER A 116 -65.30 7.57 9.97
CA SER A 116 -66.23 7.59 8.84
C SER A 116 -67.69 7.44 9.29
N LYS A 117 -67.95 6.63 10.32
CA LYS A 117 -69.28 6.56 10.96
C LYS A 117 -69.66 7.90 11.59
N ASN A 118 -68.73 8.58 12.26
CA ASN A 118 -68.97 9.91 12.84
C ASN A 118 -69.30 10.98 11.78
N ILE A 119 -68.69 10.92 10.59
CA ILE A 119 -69.06 11.79 9.46
C ILE A 119 -70.51 11.54 9.05
N SER A 120 -70.92 10.28 8.88
CA SER A 120 -72.31 9.96 8.51
C SER A 120 -73.33 10.47 9.55
N TYR A 121 -72.99 10.40 10.85
CA TYR A 121 -73.80 11.00 11.90
C TYR A 121 -73.85 12.53 11.82
N ALA A 122 -72.72 13.19 11.55
CA ALA A 122 -72.67 14.64 11.38
C ALA A 122 -73.47 15.12 10.15
N GLU A 123 -73.40 14.38 9.04
CA GLU A 123 -74.21 14.65 7.83
C GLU A 123 -75.71 14.54 8.12
N SER A 124 -76.11 13.51 8.87
CA SER A 124 -77.50 13.34 9.31
C SER A 124 -77.98 14.53 10.15
N ARG A 125 -77.14 15.08 11.04
CA ARG A 125 -77.46 16.28 11.83
C ARG A 125 -77.61 17.54 10.99
N VAL A 126 -76.72 17.76 10.01
CA VAL A 126 -76.84 18.88 9.06
C VAL A 126 -78.14 18.79 8.26
N LYS A 127 -78.54 17.57 7.86
CA LYS A 127 -79.81 17.33 7.16
C LYS A 127 -81.02 17.66 8.03
N SER A 128 -81.00 17.27 9.31
CA SER A 128 -82.07 17.62 10.26
C SER A 128 -82.17 19.13 10.49
N ALA A 129 -81.04 19.82 10.72
CA ALA A 129 -81.03 21.29 10.85
C ALA A 129 -81.54 21.99 9.58
N GLY A 130 -81.25 21.44 8.40
CA GLY A 130 -81.82 21.93 7.14
C GLY A 130 -83.34 21.75 7.04
N ALA A 131 -83.90 20.69 7.63
CA ALA A 131 -85.35 20.52 7.70
C ALA A 131 -86.00 21.51 8.69
N GLU A 132 -85.31 21.84 9.79
CA GLU A 132 -85.76 22.86 10.75
C GLU A 132 -85.76 24.27 10.15
N ILE A 133 -84.76 24.62 9.34
CA ILE A 133 -84.76 25.87 8.57
C ILE A 133 -85.99 25.94 7.67
N LYS A 134 -86.28 24.89 6.88
CA LYS A 134 -87.47 24.87 6.01
C LYS A 134 -88.77 25.08 6.79
N LYS A 135 -88.85 24.52 8.00
CA LYS A 135 -90.00 24.73 8.90
C LYS A 135 -90.07 26.18 9.41
N ALA A 136 -88.93 26.76 9.79
CA ALA A 136 -88.83 28.15 10.23
C ALA A 136 -89.15 29.15 9.09
N GLU A 137 -88.68 28.88 7.87
CA GLU A 137 -88.99 29.65 6.65
C GLU A 137 -90.48 29.64 6.35
N ALA A 138 -91.13 28.48 6.39
CA ALA A 138 -92.58 28.37 6.20
C ALA A 138 -93.35 29.15 7.29
N GLY A 139 -92.88 29.09 8.54
CA GLY A 139 -93.45 29.85 9.66
C GLY A 139 -93.28 31.37 9.49
N LEU A 140 -92.11 31.83 9.04
CA LEU A 140 -91.85 33.23 8.73
C LEU A 140 -92.74 33.72 7.58
N ALA A 141 -92.83 32.97 6.49
CA ALA A 141 -93.66 33.32 5.34
C ALA A 141 -95.15 33.45 5.72
N TYR A 142 -95.63 32.58 6.63
CA TYR A 142 -96.98 32.69 7.18
C TYR A 142 -97.15 33.94 8.05
N ALA A 143 -96.23 34.17 8.99
CA ALA A 143 -96.27 35.33 9.88
C ALA A 143 -96.17 36.66 9.12
N GLN A 144 -95.36 36.71 8.06
CA GLN A 144 -95.23 37.85 7.17
C GLN A 144 -96.56 38.18 6.48
N LYS A 145 -97.20 37.19 5.84
CA LYS A 145 -98.50 37.37 5.18
C LYS A 145 -99.59 37.83 6.14
N GLU A 146 -99.63 37.26 7.36
CA GLU A 146 -100.55 37.70 8.41
C GLU A 146 -100.29 39.16 8.80
N TYR A 147 -99.04 39.54 9.06
CA TYR A 147 -98.68 40.92 9.39
C TYR A 147 -99.09 41.90 8.27
N GLU A 148 -98.74 41.60 7.02
CA GLU A 148 -99.11 42.41 5.85
C GLU A 148 -100.63 42.59 5.75
N ARG A 149 -101.40 41.50 5.94
CA ARG A 149 -102.87 41.54 5.94
C ARG A 149 -103.41 42.44 7.05
N TYR A 150 -102.85 42.37 8.26
CA TYR A 150 -103.29 43.20 9.39
C TYR A 150 -102.88 44.67 9.24
N VAL A 151 -101.74 44.96 8.60
CA VAL A 151 -101.35 46.34 8.24
C VAL A 151 -102.37 46.95 7.27
N ASP A 152 -102.84 46.19 6.29
CA ASP A 152 -103.84 46.67 5.34
C ASP A 152 -105.24 46.81 5.96
N LEU A 153 -105.62 45.95 6.90
CA LEU A 153 -106.86 46.10 7.67
C LEU A 153 -106.81 47.31 8.60
N PHE A 154 -105.64 47.60 9.19
CA PHE A 154 -105.44 48.76 10.05
C PHE A 154 -105.59 50.08 9.28
N LYS A 155 -105.06 50.16 8.05
CA LYS A 155 -105.28 51.32 7.15
C LYS A 155 -106.75 51.59 6.82
N LYS A 156 -107.62 50.58 6.98
CA LYS A 156 -109.06 50.66 6.75
C LYS A 156 -109.85 50.87 8.06
N ASP A 157 -109.17 51.13 9.17
CA ASP A 157 -109.73 51.27 10.53
C ASP A 157 -110.53 50.02 11.01
N LEU A 158 -110.19 48.83 10.52
CA LEU A 158 -110.90 47.57 10.84
C LEU A 158 -110.28 46.77 12.00
N VAL A 159 -109.11 47.15 12.51
CA VAL A 159 -108.40 46.48 13.61
C VAL A 159 -107.69 47.51 14.50
N SER A 160 -107.39 47.15 15.74
CA SER A 160 -106.72 48.02 16.71
C SER A 160 -105.19 48.08 16.54
N ALA A 161 -104.56 49.16 17.03
CA ALA A 161 -103.10 49.29 16.99
C ALA A 161 -102.38 48.18 17.77
N SER A 162 -102.96 47.74 18.89
CA SER A 162 -102.45 46.62 19.70
C SER A 162 -102.41 45.30 18.91
N GLU A 163 -103.46 45.00 18.14
CA GLU A 163 -103.51 43.79 17.31
C GLU A 163 -102.46 43.80 16.19
N ARG A 164 -102.23 44.97 15.56
CA ARG A 164 -101.14 45.14 14.58
C ARG A 164 -99.77 44.90 15.22
N ASP A 165 -99.50 45.51 16.37
CA ASP A 165 -98.20 45.40 17.04
C ASP A 165 -97.92 43.98 17.52
N GLN A 166 -98.96 43.24 17.93
CA GLN A 166 -98.85 41.81 18.22
C GLN A 166 -98.44 40.98 16.98
N LYS A 167 -98.97 41.29 15.80
CA LYS A 167 -98.55 40.63 14.55
C LYS A 167 -97.16 41.04 14.11
N GLU A 168 -96.77 42.30 14.31
CA GLU A 168 -95.40 42.76 14.06
C GLU A 168 -94.39 42.02 14.96
N LEU A 169 -94.70 41.88 16.25
CA LEU A 169 -93.89 41.11 17.19
C LEU A 169 -93.78 39.65 16.75
N ALA A 170 -94.91 39.01 16.37
CA ALA A 170 -94.91 37.62 15.90
C ALA A 170 -94.06 37.43 14.62
N TYR A 171 -94.08 38.40 13.71
CA TYR A 171 -93.20 38.40 12.53
C TYR A 171 -91.72 38.52 12.92
N LYS A 172 -91.38 39.47 13.81
CA LYS A 172 -90.00 39.63 14.32
C LYS A 172 -89.50 38.40 15.06
N GLU A 173 -90.35 37.75 15.86
CA GLU A 173 -90.04 36.47 16.51
C GLU A 173 -89.79 35.35 15.51
N ALA A 174 -90.60 35.24 14.45
CA ALA A 174 -90.39 34.26 13.41
C ALA A 174 -89.07 34.49 12.65
N LEU A 175 -88.70 35.76 12.42
CA LEU A 175 -87.43 36.14 11.79
C LEU A 175 -86.24 35.76 12.68
N ALA A 176 -86.30 36.06 13.97
CA ALA A 176 -85.28 35.65 14.95
C ALA A 176 -85.14 34.12 15.04
N ARG A 177 -86.25 33.37 14.94
CA ARG A 177 -86.23 31.89 14.88
C ARG A 177 -85.53 31.37 13.63
N LEU A 178 -85.77 31.98 12.46
CA LEU A 178 -85.07 31.61 11.24
C LEU A 178 -83.57 31.90 11.33
N GLU A 179 -83.20 33.06 11.89
CA GLU A 179 -81.79 33.42 12.11
C GLU A 179 -81.09 32.43 13.05
N SER A 180 -81.75 32.03 14.15
CA SER A 180 -81.26 30.98 15.06
C SER A 180 -81.07 29.64 14.35
N ALA A 181 -82.04 29.20 13.55
CA ALA A 181 -81.94 27.95 12.79
C ALA A 181 -80.81 27.97 11.75
N ASN A 182 -80.57 29.13 11.11
CA ASN A 182 -79.44 29.33 10.19
C ASN A 182 -78.10 29.27 10.92
N ALA A 183 -77.99 29.93 12.09
CA ALA A 183 -76.80 29.87 12.94
C ALA A 183 -76.50 28.42 13.38
N GLU A 184 -77.52 27.67 13.80
CA GLU A 184 -77.38 26.26 14.15
C GLU A 184 -76.91 25.39 12.97
N GLN A 185 -77.48 25.57 11.78
CA GLN A 185 -77.02 24.82 10.60
C GLN A 185 -75.56 25.15 10.25
N SER A 186 -75.17 26.43 10.33
CA SER A 186 -73.78 26.84 10.11
C SER A 186 -72.81 26.17 11.10
N ALA A 187 -73.21 26.06 12.37
CA ALA A 187 -72.44 25.36 13.40
C ALA A 187 -72.33 23.86 13.10
N GLN A 188 -73.41 23.22 12.65
CA GLN A 188 -73.36 21.80 12.24
C GLN A 188 -72.52 21.58 10.99
N LYS A 189 -72.55 22.50 10.01
CA LYS A 189 -71.69 22.45 8.82
C LYS A 189 -70.21 22.61 9.19
N ALA A 190 -69.88 23.52 10.10
CA ALA A 190 -68.53 23.66 10.63
C ALA A 190 -68.07 22.38 11.34
N ASN A 191 -68.94 21.77 12.16
CA ASN A 191 -68.66 20.48 12.80
C ASN A 191 -68.41 19.36 11.76
N LEU A 192 -69.23 19.27 10.72
CA LEU A 192 -69.00 18.32 9.62
C LEU A 192 -67.65 18.55 8.93
N SER A 193 -67.27 19.80 8.67
CA SER A 193 -65.98 20.12 8.06
C SER A 193 -64.80 19.69 8.95
N SER A 194 -64.91 19.87 10.27
CA SER A 194 -63.93 19.37 11.24
C SER A 194 -63.85 17.84 11.21
N LYS A 195 -64.98 17.13 11.11
CA LYS A 195 -64.96 15.66 11.01
C LYS A 195 -64.39 15.15 9.69
N LYS A 196 -64.53 15.89 8.60
CA LYS A 196 -63.85 15.58 7.33
C LYS A 196 -62.33 15.76 7.46
N ALA A 197 -61.86 16.81 8.15
CA ALA A 197 -60.44 16.99 8.45
C ALA A 197 -59.89 15.86 9.35
N ASP A 198 -60.65 15.45 10.37
CA ASP A 198 -60.31 14.30 11.23
C ASP A 198 -60.15 13.00 10.39
N TYR A 199 -61.00 12.80 9.38
CA TYR A 199 -60.90 11.66 8.47
C TYR A 199 -59.63 11.69 7.62
N GLU A 200 -59.27 12.85 7.06
CA GLU A 200 -58.02 13.00 6.30
C GLU A 200 -56.78 12.72 7.16
N ALA A 201 -56.79 13.16 8.42
CA ALA A 201 -55.74 12.86 9.39
C ALA A 201 -55.65 11.35 9.67
N ALA A 202 -56.79 10.69 9.92
CA ALA A 202 -56.84 9.24 10.14
C ALA A 202 -56.44 8.44 8.89
N PHE A 203 -56.81 8.90 7.69
CA PHE A 203 -56.40 8.30 6.43
C PHE A 203 -54.89 8.40 6.22
N SER A 204 -54.31 9.54 6.56
CA SER A 204 -52.85 9.73 6.55
C SER A 204 -52.16 8.78 7.53
N GLN A 205 -52.78 8.51 8.70
CA GLN A 205 -52.28 7.55 9.66
C GLN A 205 -52.36 6.09 9.18
N VAL A 206 -53.39 5.74 8.40
CA VAL A 206 -53.46 4.42 7.73
C VAL A 206 -52.31 4.29 6.72
N LYS A 207 -52.09 5.32 5.89
CA LYS A 207 -50.98 5.34 4.92
C LYS A 207 -49.61 5.23 5.58
N SER A 208 -49.39 5.92 6.70
CA SER A 208 -48.11 5.84 7.43
C SER A 208 -47.88 4.45 8.01
N ALA A 209 -48.91 3.80 8.57
CA ALA A 209 -48.85 2.43 9.06
C ALA A 209 -48.58 1.42 7.92
N GLU A 210 -49.20 1.61 6.75
CA GLU A 210 -48.96 0.77 5.56
C GLU A 210 -47.53 0.92 5.02
N ALA A 211 -47.01 2.15 4.97
CA ALA A 211 -45.62 2.41 4.59
C ALA A 211 -44.63 1.76 5.55
N ALA A 212 -44.90 1.81 6.87
CA ALA A 212 -44.10 1.12 7.87
C ALA A 212 -44.12 -0.40 7.68
N LEU A 213 -45.30 -1.00 7.46
CA LEU A 213 -45.43 -2.43 7.20
C LEU A 213 -44.67 -2.85 5.92
N ASN A 214 -44.72 -2.04 4.86
CA ASN A 214 -43.95 -2.31 3.65
C ASN A 214 -42.44 -2.26 3.89
N ARG A 215 -41.95 -1.32 4.71
CA ARG A 215 -40.53 -1.29 5.12
C ARG A 215 -40.15 -2.56 5.88
N ASP A 216 -40.99 -3.01 6.80
CA ASP A 216 -40.72 -4.20 7.61
C ASP A 216 -40.74 -5.48 6.75
N ARG A 217 -41.60 -5.54 5.73
CA ARG A 217 -41.57 -6.59 4.68
C ARG A 217 -40.28 -6.59 3.88
N THR A 218 -39.82 -5.43 3.43
CA THR A 218 -38.54 -5.32 2.72
C THR A 218 -37.36 -5.78 3.59
N ASN A 219 -37.37 -5.45 4.88
CA ASN A 219 -36.36 -5.94 5.82
C ASN A 219 -36.40 -7.47 5.97
N LEU A 220 -37.59 -8.07 6.01
CA LEU A 220 -37.73 -9.53 5.98
C LEU A 220 -37.17 -10.11 4.67
N ASP A 221 -37.42 -9.50 3.52
CA ASP A 221 -36.90 -9.98 2.24
C ASP A 221 -35.36 -9.94 2.20
N TYR A 222 -34.73 -8.96 2.84
CA TYR A 222 -33.27 -8.89 2.99
C TYR A 222 -32.68 -10.00 3.88
N THR A 223 -33.49 -10.76 4.62
CA THR A 223 -33.01 -11.96 5.35
C THR A 223 -32.62 -13.09 4.39
N ILE A 224 -33.15 -13.08 3.17
CA ILE A 224 -32.85 -14.05 2.12
C ILE A 224 -31.82 -13.42 1.19
N ILE A 225 -30.56 -13.84 1.33
CA ILE A 225 -29.47 -13.35 0.50
C ILE A 225 -29.51 -14.10 -0.83
N ARG A 226 -29.62 -13.35 -1.93
CA ARG A 226 -29.69 -13.88 -3.30
C ARG A 226 -28.48 -13.48 -4.13
N SER A 227 -28.10 -14.31 -5.10
CA SER A 227 -27.06 -13.96 -6.05
C SER A 227 -27.56 -12.89 -7.04
N PRO A 228 -26.82 -11.78 -7.24
CA PRO A 228 -27.17 -10.75 -8.22
C PRO A 228 -26.78 -11.11 -9.67
N VAL A 229 -25.88 -12.10 -9.85
CA VAL A 229 -25.32 -12.52 -11.15
C VAL A 229 -25.28 -14.04 -11.25
N ASP A 230 -25.21 -14.54 -12.48
CA ASP A 230 -24.84 -15.93 -12.75
C ASP A 230 -23.31 -16.06 -12.54
N GLY A 231 -22.83 -17.11 -11.89
CA GLY A 231 -21.39 -17.25 -11.66
C GLY A 231 -21.00 -18.35 -10.68
N ILE A 232 -19.70 -18.42 -10.40
CA ILE A 232 -19.11 -19.39 -9.46
C ILE A 232 -18.71 -18.67 -8.18
N VAL A 233 -19.07 -19.24 -7.03
CA VAL A 233 -18.67 -18.72 -5.72
C VAL A 233 -17.17 -18.94 -5.53
N VAL A 234 -16.41 -17.85 -5.49
CA VAL A 234 -14.95 -17.83 -5.33
C VAL A 234 -14.56 -17.90 -3.87
N SER A 235 -15.21 -17.13 -3.00
CA SER A 235 -14.97 -17.16 -1.56
C SER A 235 -16.25 -16.96 -0.76
N ARG A 236 -16.22 -17.49 0.46
CA ARG A 236 -17.25 -17.41 1.49
C ARG A 236 -16.58 -16.93 2.78
N GLU A 237 -17.08 -15.83 3.33
CA GLU A 237 -16.50 -15.15 4.51
C GLU A 237 -17.38 -15.28 5.77
N VAL A 238 -18.39 -16.16 5.73
CA VAL A 238 -19.40 -16.31 6.79
C VAL A 238 -19.77 -17.76 7.01
N ASP A 239 -19.90 -18.20 8.27
CA ASP A 239 -20.32 -19.55 8.66
C ASP A 239 -21.77 -19.65 9.15
N GLU A 240 -22.35 -20.86 9.09
CA GLU A 240 -23.64 -21.14 9.71
C GLU A 240 -23.56 -20.92 11.23
N GLY A 241 -24.53 -20.19 11.77
CA GLY A 241 -24.59 -19.83 13.17
C GLY A 241 -23.81 -18.58 13.57
N GLN A 242 -23.05 -17.96 12.66
CA GLN A 242 -22.38 -16.69 12.91
C GLN A 242 -23.39 -15.53 12.96
N THR A 243 -23.17 -14.57 13.86
CA THR A 243 -23.99 -13.36 13.95
C THR A 243 -23.41 -12.25 13.09
N LEU A 244 -24.23 -11.71 12.18
CA LEU A 244 -23.89 -10.60 11.31
C LEU A 244 -24.46 -9.29 11.87
N THR A 245 -23.66 -8.23 11.86
CA THR A 245 -24.08 -6.88 12.26
C THR A 245 -23.88 -5.91 11.09
N ALA A 246 -24.97 -5.29 10.62
CA ALA A 246 -24.97 -4.47 9.40
C ALA A 246 -24.94 -2.94 9.65
N ARG A 247 -24.65 -2.48 10.88
CA ARG A 247 -24.84 -1.06 11.27
C ARG A 247 -23.78 -0.07 10.79
N MET A 248 -22.53 -0.50 10.56
CA MET A 248 -21.42 0.42 10.22
C MET A 248 -20.74 0.12 8.88
N GLN A 249 -20.73 -1.15 8.45
CA GLN A 249 -20.24 -1.59 7.15
C GLN A 249 -21.06 -2.82 6.74
N THR A 250 -21.38 -2.95 5.46
CA THR A 250 -22.05 -4.15 4.93
C THR A 250 -21.06 -5.31 5.00
N PRO A 251 -21.28 -6.33 5.86
CA PRO A 251 -20.37 -7.46 5.94
C PRO A 251 -20.41 -8.21 4.61
N LEU A 252 -19.22 -8.44 4.03
CA LEU A 252 -19.05 -9.27 2.85
C LEU A 252 -19.35 -10.72 3.22
N LEU A 253 -20.23 -11.39 2.47
CA LEU A 253 -20.58 -12.79 2.70
C LEU A 253 -19.96 -13.69 1.62
N PHE A 254 -20.10 -13.29 0.35
CA PHE A 254 -19.63 -14.07 -0.78
C PHE A 254 -18.96 -13.19 -1.82
N LYS A 255 -17.95 -13.75 -2.49
CA LYS A 255 -17.41 -13.24 -3.75
C LYS A 255 -17.82 -14.17 -4.86
N ILE A 256 -18.53 -13.67 -5.87
CA ILE A 256 -19.03 -14.45 -7.00
C ILE A 256 -18.33 -13.93 -8.26
N ALA A 257 -17.66 -14.83 -8.98
CA ALA A 257 -17.09 -14.51 -10.28
C ALA A 257 -18.09 -14.90 -11.38
N GLU A 258 -18.39 -13.97 -12.28
CA GLU A 258 -19.37 -14.18 -13.35
C GLU A 258 -18.89 -15.22 -14.37
N ASP A 259 -17.63 -15.10 -14.78
CA ASP A 259 -17.03 -15.96 -15.80
C ASP A 259 -15.56 -16.25 -15.44
N LEU A 260 -15.24 -17.53 -15.23
CA LEU A 260 -13.86 -18.00 -14.99
C LEU A 260 -13.13 -18.38 -16.28
N THR A 261 -13.82 -18.42 -17.42
CA THR A 261 -13.19 -18.67 -18.73
C THR A 261 -12.43 -17.44 -19.23
N LYS A 262 -12.73 -16.25 -18.68
CA LYS A 262 -11.99 -15.01 -18.93
C LYS A 262 -11.32 -14.57 -17.64
N MET A 263 -10.01 -14.53 -17.68
CA MET A 263 -9.18 -14.13 -16.55
C MET A 263 -8.37 -12.89 -16.95
N GLN A 264 -7.86 -12.20 -15.94
CA GLN A 264 -6.91 -11.13 -16.11
C GLN A 264 -5.76 -11.29 -15.13
N VAL A 265 -4.58 -10.88 -15.54
CA VAL A 265 -3.41 -10.78 -14.67
C VAL A 265 -3.19 -9.31 -14.36
N ASN A 266 -3.18 -8.99 -13.07
CA ASN A 266 -2.85 -7.67 -12.56
C ASN A 266 -1.35 -7.68 -12.24
N ALA A 267 -0.54 -7.21 -13.20
CA ALA A 267 0.92 -7.19 -13.10
C ALA A 267 1.39 -5.88 -12.47
N SER A 268 2.19 -5.99 -11.40
CA SER A 268 2.79 -4.85 -10.72
C SER A 268 4.12 -4.49 -11.38
N ILE A 269 4.15 -3.35 -12.05
CA ILE A 269 5.30 -2.90 -12.85
C ILE A 269 5.93 -1.69 -12.20
N ASP A 270 7.27 -1.68 -12.11
CA ASP A 270 8.02 -0.56 -11.56
C ASP A 270 7.82 0.72 -12.39
N GLU A 271 7.79 1.86 -11.69
CA GLU A 271 7.67 3.19 -12.29
C GLU A 271 8.72 3.47 -13.37
N ALA A 272 9.94 2.92 -13.24
CA ALA A 272 11.01 3.11 -14.21
C ALA A 272 10.69 2.52 -15.60
N ASP A 273 9.81 1.52 -15.66
CA ASP A 273 9.55 0.71 -16.85
C ASP A 273 8.16 0.97 -17.47
N ILE A 274 7.22 1.54 -16.69
CA ILE A 274 5.83 1.75 -17.13
C ILE A 274 5.70 2.63 -18.39
N GLY A 275 6.60 3.58 -18.58
CA GLY A 275 6.56 4.52 -19.71
C GLY A 275 6.74 3.87 -21.09
N ARG A 276 7.21 2.62 -21.15
CA ARG A 276 7.38 1.87 -22.40
C ARG A 276 6.20 0.94 -22.70
N ILE A 277 5.30 0.74 -21.74
CA ILE A 277 4.21 -0.22 -21.85
C ILE A 277 2.97 0.46 -22.42
N LYS A 278 2.37 -0.19 -23.41
CA LYS A 278 1.19 0.31 -24.13
C LYS A 278 0.14 -0.79 -24.25
N ALA A 279 -1.12 -0.37 -24.30
CA ALA A 279 -2.22 -1.28 -24.59
C ALA A 279 -2.01 -1.94 -25.97
N GLY A 280 -2.32 -3.24 -26.06
CA GLY A 280 -2.15 -4.06 -27.25
C GLY A 280 -0.82 -4.83 -27.34
N GLN A 281 0.13 -4.60 -26.43
CA GLN A 281 1.36 -5.40 -26.38
C GLN A 281 1.07 -6.84 -25.95
N GLN A 282 1.85 -7.78 -26.50
CA GLN A 282 1.80 -9.19 -26.12
C GLN A 282 2.53 -9.40 -24.79
N ALA A 283 1.90 -10.18 -23.91
CA ALA A 283 2.46 -10.58 -22.65
C ALA A 283 2.44 -12.12 -22.54
N LEU A 284 3.56 -12.67 -22.10
CA LEU A 284 3.70 -14.08 -21.78
C LEU A 284 3.82 -14.20 -20.27
N PHE A 285 3.20 -15.20 -19.67
CA PHE A 285 3.39 -15.41 -18.24
C PHE A 285 3.35 -16.89 -17.89
N THR A 286 4.02 -17.22 -16.79
CA THR A 286 3.93 -18.53 -16.14
C THR A 286 3.33 -18.33 -14.76
N VAL A 287 2.65 -19.35 -14.25
CA VAL A 287 2.18 -19.35 -12.87
C VAL A 287 2.97 -20.37 -12.07
N ASP A 288 3.19 -20.11 -10.79
CA ASP A 288 4.03 -20.97 -9.94
C ASP A 288 3.52 -22.42 -9.88
N ALA A 289 2.20 -22.62 -10.03
CA ALA A 289 1.59 -23.95 -10.09
C ALA A 289 1.89 -24.72 -11.39
N PHE A 290 2.21 -24.02 -12.47
CA PHE A 290 2.48 -24.58 -13.80
C PHE A 290 3.73 -23.93 -14.43
N PRO A 291 4.94 -24.17 -13.88
CA PRO A 291 6.15 -23.47 -14.28
C PRO A 291 6.59 -23.75 -15.73
N TYR A 292 6.15 -24.88 -16.30
CA TYR A 292 6.48 -25.28 -17.67
C TYR A 292 5.41 -24.92 -18.70
N THR A 293 4.29 -24.32 -18.27
CA THR A 293 3.21 -23.89 -19.18
C THR A 293 3.26 -22.38 -19.30
N VAL A 294 3.48 -21.90 -20.52
CA VAL A 294 3.43 -20.48 -20.86
C VAL A 294 2.00 -20.15 -21.28
N PHE A 295 1.43 -19.14 -20.64
CA PHE A 295 0.14 -18.57 -20.99
C PHE A 295 0.36 -17.27 -21.75
N GLU A 296 -0.41 -17.09 -22.82
CA GLU A 296 -0.38 -15.89 -23.64
C GLU A 296 -1.51 -14.95 -23.21
N GLY A 297 -1.20 -13.66 -23.14
CA GLY A 297 -2.14 -12.60 -22.80
C GLY A 297 -1.85 -11.32 -23.57
N ILE A 298 -2.81 -10.41 -23.55
CA ILE A 298 -2.68 -9.10 -24.21
C ILE A 298 -2.86 -8.01 -23.16
N VAL A 299 -1.97 -7.02 -23.17
CA VAL A 299 -2.11 -5.84 -22.31
C VAL A 299 -3.36 -5.08 -22.71
N LYS A 300 -4.40 -5.12 -21.87
CA LYS A 300 -5.66 -4.42 -22.10
C LYS A 300 -5.54 -2.95 -21.79
N GLN A 301 -4.98 -2.63 -20.62
CA GLN A 301 -4.82 -1.26 -20.15
C GLN A 301 -3.79 -1.17 -19.02
N VAL A 302 -3.23 0.03 -18.87
CA VAL A 302 -2.36 0.41 -17.75
C VAL A 302 -3.17 1.30 -16.80
N ARG A 303 -3.25 0.96 -15.51
CA ARG A 303 -3.94 1.82 -14.54
C ARG A 303 -3.12 3.08 -14.30
N THR A 304 -3.78 4.23 -14.33
CA THR A 304 -3.12 5.53 -14.12
C THR A 304 -2.80 5.81 -12.66
N ALA A 305 -3.56 5.22 -11.72
CA ALA A 305 -3.31 5.38 -10.30
C ALA A 305 -2.17 4.44 -9.85
N PRO A 306 -1.09 4.97 -9.26
CA PRO A 306 0.00 4.14 -8.75
C PRO A 306 -0.37 3.45 -7.44
N ILE A 307 0.28 2.32 -7.18
CA ILE A 307 0.26 1.59 -5.92
C ILE A 307 1.60 1.84 -5.22
N ILE A 308 1.55 2.47 -4.04
CA ILE A 308 2.74 2.82 -3.26
C ILE A 308 2.76 1.92 -2.02
N VAL A 309 3.65 0.93 -2.02
CA VAL A 309 3.89 0.06 -0.86
C VAL A 309 5.32 0.27 -0.40
N GLN A 310 5.51 0.69 0.85
CA GLN A 310 6.84 0.89 1.44
C GLN A 310 7.76 1.80 0.61
N ASN A 311 7.21 2.88 0.04
CA ASN A 311 7.91 3.84 -0.84
C ASN A 311 8.40 3.28 -2.19
N VAL A 312 7.95 2.09 -2.59
CA VAL A 312 8.12 1.58 -3.96
C VAL A 312 6.85 1.91 -4.74
N VAL A 313 7.00 2.69 -5.81
CA VAL A 313 5.90 3.08 -6.71
C VAL A 313 5.80 2.05 -7.83
N THR A 314 4.66 1.38 -7.90
CA THR A 314 4.34 0.43 -8.96
C THR A 314 3.04 0.82 -9.64
N TYR A 315 2.91 0.50 -10.92
CA TYR A 315 1.69 0.67 -11.69
C TYR A 315 1.12 -0.70 -12.02
N ASP A 316 -0.19 -0.82 -11.88
CA ASP A 316 -0.89 -2.05 -12.14
C ASP A 316 -1.31 -2.12 -13.61
N VAL A 317 -0.82 -3.13 -14.31
CA VAL A 317 -1.09 -3.38 -15.73
C VAL A 317 -2.00 -4.58 -15.86
N ILE A 318 -3.16 -4.37 -16.50
CA ILE A 318 -4.18 -5.40 -16.68
C ILE A 318 -3.90 -6.12 -18.00
N ILE A 319 -3.63 -7.42 -17.89
CA ILE A 319 -3.40 -8.31 -19.02
C ILE A 319 -4.58 -9.27 -19.11
N GLU A 320 -5.29 -9.25 -20.24
CA GLU A 320 -6.44 -10.14 -20.47
C GLU A 320 -5.97 -11.49 -21.00
N VAL A 321 -6.56 -12.57 -20.47
CA VAL A 321 -6.15 -13.95 -20.75
C VAL A 321 -7.38 -14.84 -20.86
N GLU A 322 -7.37 -15.71 -21.86
CA GLU A 322 -8.38 -16.75 -22.00
C GLU A 322 -8.01 -18.00 -21.19
N ASN A 323 -8.96 -18.50 -20.40
CA ASN A 323 -8.82 -19.65 -19.53
C ASN A 323 -9.79 -20.78 -19.95
N ARG A 324 -9.71 -21.18 -21.22
CA ARG A 324 -10.61 -22.19 -21.81
C ARG A 324 -10.57 -23.53 -21.08
N GLU A 325 -9.42 -23.89 -20.54
CA GLU A 325 -9.20 -25.15 -19.82
C GLU A 325 -9.45 -25.04 -18.30
N LEU A 326 -9.86 -23.86 -17.80
CA LEU A 326 -10.10 -23.57 -16.38
C LEU A 326 -8.92 -23.92 -15.45
N LYS A 327 -7.70 -23.93 -15.99
CA LYS A 327 -6.46 -24.20 -15.25
C LYS A 327 -6.08 -23.04 -14.34
N LEU A 328 -6.31 -21.81 -14.79
CA LEU A 328 -6.03 -20.62 -14.02
C LEU A 328 -7.12 -20.43 -12.96
N LYS A 329 -6.70 -20.24 -11.70
CA LYS A 329 -7.60 -19.95 -10.59
C LYS A 329 -7.34 -18.53 -10.05
N PRO A 330 -8.38 -17.85 -9.54
CA PRO A 330 -8.22 -16.57 -8.85
C PRO A 330 -7.19 -16.67 -7.71
N GLY A 331 -6.33 -15.65 -7.58
CA GLY A 331 -5.32 -15.55 -6.52
C GLY A 331 -3.97 -16.23 -6.83
N MET A 332 -3.78 -16.84 -8.00
CA MET A 332 -2.48 -17.38 -8.40
C MET A 332 -1.46 -16.27 -8.66
N THR A 333 -0.20 -16.50 -8.27
CA THR A 333 0.92 -15.63 -8.63
C THR A 333 1.38 -15.94 -10.05
N ALA A 334 1.55 -14.90 -10.85
CA ALA A 334 2.03 -14.97 -12.22
C ALA A 334 3.36 -14.22 -12.36
N ASN A 335 4.34 -14.84 -13.00
CA ASN A 335 5.56 -14.20 -13.46
C ASN A 335 5.33 -13.79 -14.91
N VAL A 336 5.20 -12.49 -15.12
CA VAL A 336 4.79 -11.89 -16.39
C VAL A 336 6.01 -11.32 -17.10
N THR A 337 6.07 -11.54 -18.40
CA THR A 337 7.05 -11.00 -19.33
C THR A 337 6.32 -10.30 -20.47
N ILE A 338 6.40 -8.97 -20.50
CA ILE A 338 5.74 -8.15 -21.53
C ILE A 338 6.77 -7.83 -22.62
N ILE A 339 6.38 -8.09 -23.87
CA ILE A 339 7.22 -7.77 -25.04
C ILE A 339 6.96 -6.32 -25.43
N VAL A 340 7.96 -5.48 -25.22
CA VAL A 340 7.86 -4.03 -25.45
C VAL A 340 8.16 -3.68 -26.90
N GLU A 341 9.25 -4.24 -27.42
CA GLU A 341 9.80 -3.98 -28.73
C GLU A 341 10.44 -5.27 -29.25
N HIS A 342 10.25 -5.57 -30.53
CA HIS A 342 10.75 -6.78 -31.17
C HIS A 342 11.28 -6.43 -32.55
N GLU A 343 12.55 -6.74 -32.78
CA GLU A 343 13.21 -6.55 -34.06
C GLU A 343 13.72 -7.89 -34.58
N SER A 344 13.32 -8.22 -35.81
CA SER A 344 13.64 -9.50 -36.44
C SER A 344 14.86 -9.38 -37.33
N ASN A 345 15.65 -10.45 -37.43
CA ASN A 345 16.76 -10.55 -38.39
C ASN A 345 17.85 -9.47 -38.21
N VAL A 346 18.17 -9.11 -36.97
CA VAL A 346 19.18 -8.09 -36.64
C VAL A 346 20.52 -8.71 -36.26
N ILE A 347 21.58 -7.91 -36.36
CA ILE A 347 22.92 -8.30 -35.95
C ILE A 347 23.05 -8.11 -34.43
N LYS A 348 23.27 -9.21 -33.70
CA LYS A 348 23.38 -9.24 -32.24
C LYS A 348 24.83 -9.12 -31.79
N ILE A 349 25.10 -8.08 -31.01
CA ILE A 349 26.41 -7.87 -30.37
C ILE A 349 26.33 -8.32 -28.91
N PRO A 350 27.21 -9.23 -28.45
CA PRO A 350 27.27 -9.62 -27.03
C PRO A 350 27.54 -8.41 -26.13
N ASN A 351 26.78 -8.27 -25.05
CA ASN A 351 26.90 -7.12 -24.14
C ASN A 351 28.27 -7.06 -23.45
N GLU A 352 28.98 -8.19 -23.27
CA GLU A 352 30.34 -8.16 -22.72
C GLU A 352 31.32 -7.43 -23.66
N ALA A 353 31.14 -7.53 -24.98
CA ALA A 353 32.00 -6.85 -25.95
C ALA A 353 31.84 -5.32 -25.89
N LEU A 354 30.65 -4.82 -25.53
CA LEU A 354 30.39 -3.39 -25.31
C LEU A 354 31.04 -2.85 -24.04
N ARG A 355 31.23 -3.72 -23.03
CA ARG A 355 31.83 -3.37 -21.73
C ARG A 355 33.36 -3.51 -21.73
N PHE A 356 33.92 -4.21 -22.71
CA PHE A 356 35.35 -4.51 -22.75
C PHE A 356 36.20 -3.26 -23.03
N ILE A 357 37.14 -2.98 -22.12
CA ILE A 357 38.16 -1.94 -22.27
C ILE A 357 39.54 -2.60 -22.25
N PRO A 358 40.35 -2.49 -23.32
CA PRO A 358 41.65 -3.15 -23.38
C PRO A 358 42.62 -2.57 -22.33
N PRO A 359 43.40 -3.43 -21.62
CA PRO A 359 44.45 -2.96 -20.72
C PRO A 359 45.53 -2.17 -21.48
N GLY A 360 46.06 -1.12 -20.83
CA GLY A 360 46.91 -0.09 -21.46
C GLY A 360 48.24 -0.56 -22.07
N ASN A 361 48.65 -1.81 -21.86
CA ASN A 361 49.91 -2.37 -22.34
C ASN A 361 49.78 -3.15 -23.68
N LEU A 362 48.61 -3.10 -24.34
CA LEU A 362 48.36 -3.83 -25.57
C LEU A 362 48.75 -3.06 -26.84
N LYS A 363 49.19 -3.79 -27.87
CA LYS A 363 49.43 -3.28 -29.23
C LYS A 363 48.09 -2.95 -29.90
N ILE A 364 47.65 -1.71 -29.73
CA ILE A 364 46.49 -1.13 -30.42
C ILE A 364 46.95 -0.57 -31.76
N ASP A 365 46.20 -0.83 -32.84
CA ASP A 365 46.47 -0.20 -34.12
C ASP A 365 46.15 1.32 -34.05
N LYS A 366 47.21 2.12 -33.86
CA LYS A 366 47.12 3.57 -33.61
C LYS A 366 46.63 4.36 -34.83
N LYS A 367 46.60 3.78 -36.04
CA LYS A 367 46.11 4.46 -37.25
C LYS A 367 44.58 4.57 -37.29
N ALA A 368 43.85 3.59 -36.74
CA ALA A 368 42.38 3.59 -36.72
C ALA A 368 41.78 4.46 -35.59
N GLY A 369 42.41 4.49 -34.41
CA GLY A 369 41.88 5.18 -33.22
C GLY A 369 41.86 6.72 -33.30
N LYS A 370 42.62 7.36 -34.20
CA LYS A 370 42.65 8.82 -34.33
C LYS A 370 41.44 9.42 -35.06
N LYS A 371 40.67 8.62 -35.82
CA LYS A 371 39.51 9.09 -36.62
C LYS A 371 38.15 8.98 -35.92
N LEU A 372 38.05 8.40 -34.72
CA LEU A 372 36.78 7.96 -34.12
C LEU A 372 36.36 8.73 -32.86
N LYS A 373 36.74 10.01 -32.72
CA LYS A 373 36.24 10.89 -31.65
C LYS A 373 34.94 11.59 -32.08
N GLY A 374 33.88 10.82 -32.32
CA GLY A 374 32.51 11.33 -32.42
C GLY A 374 31.81 11.28 -31.06
N LYS A 375 31.01 12.30 -30.72
CA LYS A 375 30.47 12.54 -29.37
C LYS A 375 29.48 11.46 -28.84
N HIS A 376 29.08 10.44 -29.61
CA HIS A 376 28.07 9.45 -29.21
C HIS A 376 28.27 7.99 -29.72
N SER A 377 29.44 7.61 -30.25
CA SER A 377 29.64 6.22 -30.72
C SER A 377 30.24 5.32 -29.66
N ARG A 378 29.60 4.18 -29.38
CA ARG A 378 30.19 3.09 -28.58
C ARG A 378 31.25 2.38 -29.43
N LEU A 379 32.32 1.89 -28.79
CA LEU A 379 33.42 1.21 -29.45
C LEU A 379 33.41 -0.27 -29.07
N VAL A 380 33.56 -1.14 -30.07
CA VAL A 380 33.82 -2.57 -29.87
C VAL A 380 35.16 -2.93 -30.50
N TRP A 381 35.78 -3.98 -29.99
CA TRP A 381 37.12 -4.38 -30.41
C TRP A 381 37.04 -5.68 -31.20
N ARG A 382 37.45 -5.64 -32.47
CA ARG A 382 37.61 -6.83 -33.30
C ARG A 382 39.05 -7.31 -33.23
N MET A 383 39.22 -8.63 -33.16
CA MET A 383 40.55 -9.25 -33.20
C MET A 383 40.95 -9.52 -34.65
N ASN A 384 42.08 -8.93 -35.09
CA ASN A 384 42.63 -9.21 -36.42
C ASN A 384 43.47 -10.50 -36.42
N LYS A 385 43.67 -11.11 -37.60
CA LYS A 385 44.44 -12.37 -37.78
C LYS A 385 45.88 -12.32 -37.22
N ASN A 386 46.41 -11.12 -36.98
CA ASN A 386 47.75 -10.87 -36.45
C ASN A 386 47.78 -10.66 -34.92
N GLY A 387 46.66 -10.84 -34.23
CA GLY A 387 46.54 -10.69 -32.77
C GLY A 387 46.45 -9.24 -32.26
N SER A 388 46.33 -8.25 -33.16
CA SER A 388 46.09 -6.84 -32.80
C SER A 388 44.59 -6.53 -32.69
N LEU A 389 44.26 -5.56 -31.82
CA LEU A 389 42.88 -5.09 -31.61
C LEU A 389 42.57 -3.89 -32.50
N GLU A 390 41.48 -4.00 -33.27
CA GLU A 390 40.94 -2.93 -34.09
C GLU A 390 39.67 -2.33 -33.45
N PRO A 391 39.64 -1.02 -33.17
CA PRO A 391 38.44 -0.36 -32.68
C PRO A 391 37.43 -0.13 -33.81
N LEU A 392 36.22 -0.67 -33.65
CA LEU A 392 35.09 -0.42 -34.54
C LEU A 392 34.06 0.46 -33.82
N SER A 393 33.63 1.52 -34.50
CA SER A 393 32.58 2.41 -34.01
C SER A 393 31.22 1.88 -34.41
N ILE A 394 30.32 1.79 -33.42
CA ILE A 394 28.98 1.26 -33.59
C ILE A 394 27.94 2.17 -32.94
N LYS A 395 26.73 2.12 -33.50
CA LYS A 395 25.51 2.65 -32.93
C LYS A 395 24.61 1.48 -32.58
N THR A 396 24.25 1.39 -31.30
CA THR A 396 23.46 0.29 -30.74
C THR A 396 21.97 0.65 -30.66
N GLY A 397 21.11 -0.36 -30.76
CA GLY A 397 19.65 -0.28 -30.64
C GLY A 397 19.16 -0.98 -29.37
N ILE A 398 18.08 -1.74 -29.49
CA ILE A 398 17.46 -2.45 -28.35
C ILE A 398 18.36 -3.56 -27.80
N THR A 399 18.15 -3.92 -26.54
CA THR A 399 18.91 -4.99 -25.85
C THR A 399 17.96 -5.93 -25.13
N ASP A 400 18.26 -7.23 -25.19
CA ASP A 400 17.56 -8.30 -24.47
C ASP A 400 18.27 -8.65 -23.13
N GLY A 401 19.29 -7.88 -22.76
CA GLY A 401 20.11 -8.08 -21.56
C GLY A 401 21.40 -8.88 -21.80
N GLU A 402 21.42 -9.79 -22.77
CA GLU A 402 22.60 -10.59 -23.15
C GLU A 402 23.27 -10.03 -24.41
N TYR A 403 22.46 -9.65 -25.39
CA TYR A 403 22.85 -9.07 -26.66
C TYR A 403 22.26 -7.67 -26.82
N THR A 404 22.89 -6.87 -27.68
CA THR A 404 22.39 -5.57 -28.13
C THR A 404 22.38 -5.53 -29.65
N GLU A 405 21.31 -4.97 -30.20
CA GLU A 405 21.16 -4.75 -31.63
C GLU A 405 22.21 -3.77 -32.18
N LEU A 406 22.78 -4.10 -33.33
CA LEU A 406 23.57 -3.18 -34.13
C LEU A 406 22.71 -2.44 -35.16
N VAL A 407 22.42 -1.17 -34.90
CA VAL A 407 21.65 -0.31 -35.83
C VAL A 407 22.53 0.19 -36.98
N ARG A 408 23.77 0.62 -36.67
CA ARG A 408 24.77 1.03 -37.68
C ARG A 408 26.19 0.76 -37.18
N GLY A 409 27.05 0.21 -38.03
CA GLY A 409 28.47 0.04 -37.72
C GLY A 409 29.19 -0.85 -38.73
N ALA A 410 30.51 -0.93 -38.61
CA ALA A 410 31.38 -1.70 -39.51
C ALA A 410 31.56 -3.18 -39.07
N VAL A 411 30.60 -3.73 -38.32
CA VAL A 411 30.62 -5.10 -37.78
C VAL A 411 29.70 -5.97 -38.63
N GLN A 412 30.21 -7.11 -39.08
CA GLN A 412 29.48 -8.06 -39.91
C GLN A 412 29.21 -9.38 -39.17
N GLU A 413 28.25 -10.15 -39.66
CA GLU A 413 27.96 -11.49 -39.14
C GLU A 413 29.22 -12.38 -39.21
N GLY A 414 29.52 -13.08 -38.11
CA GLY A 414 30.72 -13.92 -37.99
C GLY A 414 32.00 -13.20 -37.51
N ASP A 415 31.98 -11.87 -37.35
CA ASP A 415 33.10 -11.14 -36.75
C ASP A 415 33.33 -11.59 -35.30
N ALA A 416 34.60 -11.83 -34.94
CA ALA A 416 35.00 -12.20 -33.58
C ALA A 416 35.30 -10.95 -32.74
N LEU A 417 34.36 -10.58 -31.87
CA LEU A 417 34.50 -9.45 -30.96
C LEU A 417 35.12 -9.89 -29.64
N VAL A 418 35.98 -9.04 -29.08
CA VAL A 418 36.66 -9.32 -27.81
C VAL A 418 35.75 -9.00 -26.63
N THR A 419 35.49 -10.01 -25.81
CA THR A 419 34.65 -9.91 -24.60
C THR A 419 35.48 -9.86 -23.32
N GLY A 420 36.74 -10.29 -23.35
CA GLY A 420 37.61 -10.28 -22.17
C GLY A 420 39.05 -10.66 -22.44
N VAL A 421 39.90 -10.49 -21.42
CA VAL A 421 41.31 -10.87 -21.42
C VAL A 421 41.60 -11.76 -20.22
N VAL A 422 42.26 -12.89 -20.47
CA VAL A 422 42.79 -13.77 -19.41
C VAL A 422 44.32 -13.82 -19.48
N ASP A 423 44.94 -13.92 -18.30
CA ASP A 423 46.37 -14.12 -18.15
C ASP A 423 46.74 -15.61 -18.37
N LYS A 424 48.04 -15.94 -18.45
CA LYS A 424 48.59 -17.31 -18.65
C LYS A 424 48.05 -18.36 -17.66
N ASN A 425 47.56 -17.92 -16.49
CA ASN A 425 46.98 -18.78 -15.45
C ASN A 425 45.44 -18.87 -15.50
N GLY A 426 44.80 -18.41 -16.58
CA GLY A 426 43.34 -18.44 -16.75
C GLY A 426 42.56 -17.43 -15.91
N LYS A 427 43.25 -16.57 -15.14
CA LYS A 427 42.61 -15.53 -14.31
C LYS A 427 42.18 -14.32 -15.17
N PRO A 428 40.97 -13.77 -14.97
CA PRO A 428 40.54 -12.58 -15.69
C PRO A 428 41.39 -11.37 -15.31
N VAL A 429 41.94 -10.68 -16.31
CA VAL A 429 42.72 -9.45 -16.11
C VAL A 429 41.76 -8.28 -16.05
N ILE A 430 41.45 -7.84 -14.83
CA ILE A 430 40.58 -6.69 -14.61
C ILE A 430 41.39 -5.41 -14.85
N SER A 431 40.96 -4.61 -15.83
CA SER A 431 41.49 -3.28 -16.05
C SER A 431 41.28 -2.39 -14.81
N LYS A 432 42.36 -1.82 -14.25
CA LYS A 432 42.32 -0.83 -13.14
C LYS A 432 41.56 0.47 -13.46
N LYS A 433 40.89 0.56 -14.63
CA LYS A 433 40.10 1.70 -15.09
C LYS A 433 38.62 1.35 -15.37
N ALA A 434 38.08 0.31 -14.74
CA ALA A 434 36.64 0.07 -14.74
C ALA A 434 35.97 0.99 -13.70
N GLY A 435 35.70 2.24 -14.09
CA GLY A 435 35.04 3.20 -13.21
C GLY A 435 34.78 4.52 -13.91
N ALA A 436 33.80 4.55 -14.83
CA ALA A 436 32.95 5.70 -15.13
C ALA A 436 32.02 5.36 -16.31
N LEU A 437 30.71 5.38 -16.08
CA LEU A 437 29.69 5.46 -17.12
C LEU A 437 29.83 6.80 -17.88
N PRO A 438 29.73 6.84 -19.21
CA PRO A 438 29.65 8.10 -19.95
C PRO A 438 28.25 8.67 -19.78
N GLY A 439 28.12 9.69 -18.92
CA GLY A 439 26.85 10.37 -18.62
C GLY A 439 26.86 11.18 -17.32
N VAL A 440 27.80 10.91 -16.41
CA VAL A 440 27.99 11.72 -15.20
C VAL A 440 29.22 12.59 -15.44
N GLY A 441 29.02 13.92 -15.52
CA GLY A 441 30.13 14.87 -15.53
C GLY A 441 31.06 14.63 -14.33
N PRO A 442 32.35 14.98 -14.41
CA PRO A 442 33.23 14.82 -13.26
C PRO A 442 32.62 15.60 -12.09
N PRO A 443 32.57 15.02 -10.87
CA PRO A 443 32.22 15.82 -9.70
C PRO A 443 33.23 16.96 -9.63
N LEU A 444 32.73 18.19 -9.51
CA LEU A 444 33.54 19.38 -9.28
C LEU A 444 34.51 19.07 -8.13
N LYS A 445 35.80 18.89 -8.46
CA LYS A 445 36.88 18.87 -7.47
C LYS A 445 37.03 20.28 -6.92
N VAL A 446 36.20 20.63 -5.95
CA VAL A 446 36.47 21.79 -5.09
C VAL A 446 37.64 21.38 -4.19
N ARG A 447 38.84 21.82 -4.55
CA ARG A 447 40.03 21.73 -3.70
C ARG A 447 39.82 22.67 -2.51
N PHE A 448 39.36 22.15 -1.38
CA PHE A 448 39.60 22.83 -0.11
C PHE A 448 41.08 22.67 0.25
N ARG A 449 41.86 23.73 0.05
CA ARG A 449 43.21 23.86 0.57
C ARG A 449 43.12 24.04 2.09
N GLY A 450 43.80 23.16 2.82
CA GLY A 450 44.18 23.41 4.21
C GLY A 450 43.13 23.04 5.26
N PHE A 451 42.82 21.75 5.42
CA PHE A 451 42.33 21.24 6.69
C PHE A 451 42.86 19.83 6.90
N ARG A 452 43.87 19.68 7.78
CA ARG A 452 44.14 18.39 8.41
C ARG A 452 43.12 18.27 9.53
N PRO A 453 42.12 17.37 9.48
CA PRO A 453 41.29 17.16 10.65
C PRO A 453 42.21 16.62 11.75
N GLN A 454 42.26 17.33 12.87
CA GLN A 454 42.73 16.75 14.13
C GLN A 454 41.96 15.44 14.32
N MET A 455 42.69 14.34 14.55
CA MET A 455 42.09 13.05 14.87
C MET A 455 41.13 13.26 16.04
N PRO A 456 39.85 12.86 15.93
CA PRO A 456 38.98 12.88 17.09
C PRO A 456 39.51 11.90 18.15
N ASP A 457 39.28 12.25 19.41
CA ASP A 457 39.56 11.43 20.59
C ASP A 457 39.34 9.93 20.33
N ARG A 458 40.30 9.08 20.73
CA ARG A 458 40.25 7.60 20.58
C ARG A 458 39.03 6.92 21.24
N ASN A 459 38.18 7.68 21.92
CA ASN A 459 37.01 7.18 22.66
C ASN A 459 35.67 7.38 21.91
N LYS A 460 35.66 7.99 20.71
CA LYS A 460 34.44 8.27 19.93
C LYS A 460 34.20 7.20 18.86
N GLN A 461 33.09 6.49 18.99
CA GLN A 461 32.74 5.36 18.12
C GLN A 461 32.00 5.80 16.85
N ILE A 462 31.16 6.84 16.94
CA ILE A 462 30.50 7.49 15.80
C ILE A 462 30.88 8.97 15.81
N VAL A 463 31.35 9.49 14.68
CA VAL A 463 31.59 10.92 14.49
C VAL A 463 30.98 11.36 13.18
N VAL A 464 30.07 12.32 13.28
CA VAL A 464 29.34 12.92 12.18
C VAL A 464 29.63 14.41 12.18
N LYS A 465 30.04 14.98 11.05
CA LYS A 465 30.30 16.42 10.89
C LYS A 465 29.58 16.97 9.68
N ASP A 466 28.80 18.03 9.90
CA ASP A 466 28.05 18.78 8.88
C ASP A 466 27.30 17.87 7.91
N LEU A 467 26.66 16.83 8.46
CA LEU A 467 25.98 15.80 7.69
C LEU A 467 24.72 16.37 7.07
N CYS A 468 24.62 16.26 5.74
CA CYS A 468 23.44 16.68 5.00
C CYS A 468 22.86 15.50 4.24
N LYS A 469 21.52 15.45 4.20
CA LYS A 469 20.78 14.51 3.38
C LYS A 469 19.65 15.22 2.68
N THR A 470 19.69 15.12 1.36
CA THR A 470 18.67 15.64 0.47
C THR A 470 18.12 14.49 -0.36
N TYR A 471 16.80 14.35 -0.35
CA TYR A 471 16.06 13.46 -1.24
C TYR A 471 15.51 14.27 -2.41
N PHE A 472 15.64 13.73 -3.62
CA PHE A 472 15.05 14.29 -4.83
C PHE A 472 13.81 13.46 -5.15
N LEU A 473 12.64 14.00 -4.82
CA LEU A 473 11.33 13.37 -5.03
C LEU A 473 10.54 14.26 -6.00
N ASP A 474 10.13 13.75 -7.16
CA ASP A 474 9.26 14.45 -8.11
C ASP A 474 9.73 15.86 -8.52
N GLY A 475 11.04 16.07 -8.63
CA GLY A 475 11.64 17.38 -8.95
C GLY A 475 11.64 18.39 -7.79
N VAL A 476 11.17 18.00 -6.61
CA VAL A 476 11.25 18.76 -5.36
C VAL A 476 12.44 18.29 -4.53
N GLU A 477 13.27 19.23 -4.13
CA GLU A 477 14.42 18.98 -3.27
C GLU A 477 13.98 19.00 -1.79
N VAL A 478 13.90 17.83 -1.15
CA VAL A 478 13.55 17.70 0.27
C VAL A 478 14.81 17.46 1.09
N SER A 479 15.29 18.48 1.78
CA SER A 479 16.43 18.38 2.69
C SER A 479 15.97 17.84 4.06
N ALA A 480 16.19 16.54 4.26
CA ALA A 480 15.83 15.81 5.48
C ALA A 480 16.83 16.00 6.63
N ILE A 481 18.10 16.26 6.31
CA ILE A 481 19.15 16.57 7.28
C ILE A 481 19.94 17.78 6.78
N LYS A 482 20.09 18.79 7.63
CA LYS A 482 20.64 20.11 7.31
C LYS A 482 21.88 20.42 8.15
N GLY A 483 22.96 19.66 7.96
CA GLY A 483 24.25 19.93 8.60
C GLY A 483 24.34 19.47 10.05
N ILE A 484 23.89 18.25 10.35
CA ILE A 484 23.98 17.68 11.69
C ILE A 484 25.44 17.31 12.02
N SER A 485 25.92 17.78 13.17
CA SER A 485 27.20 17.36 13.75
C SER A 485 26.94 16.64 15.08
N LEU A 486 27.41 15.39 15.20
CA LEU A 486 27.15 14.51 16.35
C LEU A 486 28.37 13.64 16.63
N ALA A 487 28.70 13.44 17.91
CA ALA A 487 29.67 12.45 18.34
C ALA A 487 29.05 11.54 19.40
N VAL A 488 29.26 10.23 19.26
CA VAL A 488 28.81 9.19 20.19
C VAL A 488 30.01 8.38 20.65
N SER A 489 30.19 8.27 21.96
CA SER A 489 31.25 7.47 22.57
C SER A 489 30.82 6.00 22.68
N SER A 490 31.81 5.10 22.79
CA SER A 490 31.52 3.68 22.99
C SER A 490 30.77 3.46 24.31
N GLY A 491 29.69 2.68 24.28
CA GLY A 491 28.86 2.35 25.43
C GLY A 491 27.84 3.41 25.83
N GLU A 492 27.59 4.45 25.00
CA GLU A 492 26.51 5.41 25.26
C GLU A 492 25.12 4.81 25.00
N PHE A 493 24.13 5.21 25.81
CA PHE A 493 22.71 4.91 25.59
C PHE A 493 21.95 6.21 25.27
N ILE A 494 21.52 6.37 24.03
CA ILE A 494 20.98 7.62 23.48
C ILE A 494 19.54 7.44 23.01
N ALA A 495 18.67 8.37 23.41
CA ALA A 495 17.32 8.54 22.85
C ALA A 495 17.28 9.68 21.81
N LEU A 496 16.86 9.37 20.60
CA LEU A 496 16.64 10.30 19.50
C LEU A 496 15.15 10.67 19.42
N MET A 497 14.81 11.90 19.78
CA MET A 497 13.43 12.39 19.89
C MET A 497 13.12 13.48 18.86
N GLY A 498 11.83 13.72 18.59
CA GLY A 498 11.38 14.80 17.72
C GLY A 498 10.06 14.49 17.01
N PRO A 499 9.33 15.50 16.51
CA PRO A 499 8.05 15.30 15.82
C PRO A 499 8.21 14.47 14.54
N SER A 500 7.11 13.91 14.02
CA SER A 500 7.13 13.20 12.74
C SER A 500 7.67 14.12 11.62
N GLY A 501 8.48 13.56 10.70
CA GLY A 501 9.14 14.33 9.64
C GLY A 501 10.39 15.13 10.04
N SER A 502 10.84 15.07 11.30
CA SER A 502 12.01 15.86 11.75
C SER A 502 13.39 15.36 11.28
N GLY A 503 13.45 14.26 10.53
CA GLY A 503 14.70 13.67 10.01
C GLY A 503 15.29 12.52 10.83
N LYS A 504 14.60 12.04 11.88
CA LYS A 504 15.07 10.94 12.77
C LYS A 504 15.41 9.65 12.03
N SER A 505 14.46 9.11 11.26
CA SER A 505 14.66 7.86 10.51
C SER A 505 15.70 8.05 9.41
N SER A 506 15.78 9.22 8.78
CA SER A 506 16.85 9.54 7.83
C SER A 506 18.23 9.55 8.49
N LEU A 507 18.37 10.16 9.67
CA LEU A 507 19.62 10.14 10.43
C LEU A 507 19.97 8.72 10.87
N MET A 508 19.00 7.97 11.38
CA MET A 508 19.18 6.58 11.81
C MET A 508 19.62 5.67 10.64
N ASN A 509 19.01 5.82 9.47
CA ASN A 509 19.37 5.06 8.27
C ASN A 509 20.81 5.34 7.82
N ILE A 510 21.27 6.60 7.92
CA ILE A 510 22.67 6.95 7.60
C ILE A 510 23.62 6.39 8.66
N LEU A 511 23.29 6.55 9.96
CA LEU A 511 24.09 6.02 11.06
C LEU A 511 24.22 4.50 11.04
N GLY A 512 23.27 3.80 10.42
CA GLY A 512 23.40 2.37 10.22
C GLY A 512 23.75 1.94 8.81
N CYS A 513 24.31 2.84 8.00
CA CYS A 513 24.84 2.54 6.67
C CYS A 513 23.78 1.95 5.70
N LEU A 514 22.49 2.20 5.94
CA LEU A 514 21.38 1.85 5.02
C LEU A 514 21.25 2.88 3.90
N ASP A 515 21.65 4.12 4.18
CA ASP A 515 21.65 5.22 3.23
C ASP A 515 22.98 5.99 3.31
N ARG A 516 23.30 6.75 2.25
CA ARG A 516 24.51 7.59 2.19
C ARG A 516 24.17 9.06 2.40
N PRO A 517 25.04 9.83 3.07
CA PRO A 517 24.88 11.26 3.13
C PRO A 517 25.08 11.91 1.75
N THR A 518 24.39 13.03 1.52
CA THR A 518 24.57 13.87 0.33
C THR A 518 25.80 14.77 0.48
N ALA A 519 26.09 15.24 1.69
CA ALA A 519 27.29 15.97 2.05
C ALA A 519 27.66 15.76 3.54
N GLY A 520 28.85 16.19 3.94
CA GLY A 520 29.38 16.00 5.29
C GLY A 520 30.25 14.76 5.44
N ILE A 521 30.73 14.51 6.65
CA ILE A 521 31.65 13.41 6.98
C ILE A 521 30.97 12.49 7.99
N TYR A 522 31.01 11.19 7.73
CA TYR A 522 30.56 10.16 8.66
C TYR A 522 31.65 9.12 8.90
N MET A 523 32.18 9.10 10.11
CA MET A 523 33.18 8.15 10.59
C MET A 523 32.53 7.17 11.57
N LEU A 524 32.78 5.88 11.36
CA LEU A 524 32.36 4.79 12.23
C LEU A 524 33.58 3.96 12.62
N GLU A 525 33.98 3.99 13.90
CA GLU A 525 35.17 3.28 14.41
C GLU A 525 36.41 3.49 13.52
N ASP A 526 36.76 4.75 13.27
CA ASP A 526 37.86 5.22 12.41
C ASP A 526 37.74 4.92 10.90
N VAL A 527 36.60 4.37 10.45
CA VAL A 527 36.31 4.15 9.02
C VAL A 527 35.42 5.26 8.47
N ASP A 528 35.86 5.93 7.41
CA ASP A 528 35.03 6.88 6.65
C ASP A 528 34.01 6.10 5.80
N VAL A 529 32.75 6.12 6.21
CA VAL A 529 31.67 5.35 5.57
C VAL A 529 31.18 6.04 4.28
N GLY A 530 31.39 7.36 4.14
CA GLY A 530 30.87 8.15 3.01
C GLY A 530 31.42 7.71 1.64
N HIS A 531 32.60 7.08 1.62
CA HIS A 531 33.29 6.65 0.40
C HIS A 531 33.26 5.14 0.14
N LEU A 532 32.64 4.35 1.02
CA LEU A 532 32.58 2.89 0.87
C LEU A 532 31.60 2.46 -0.23
N THR A 533 31.91 1.36 -0.90
CA THR A 533 31.01 0.70 -1.85
C THR A 533 29.78 0.09 -1.14
N ARG A 534 28.76 -0.30 -1.91
CA ARG A 534 27.54 -0.90 -1.33
C ARG A 534 27.84 -2.20 -0.58
N ASP A 535 28.77 -3.01 -1.08
CA ASP A 535 29.15 -4.29 -0.49
C ASP A 535 29.98 -4.10 0.79
N GLU A 536 30.89 -3.13 0.81
CA GLU A 536 31.66 -2.78 2.01
C GLU A 536 30.75 -2.25 3.14
N MET A 537 29.77 -1.39 2.80
CA MET A 537 28.75 -0.95 3.75
C MET A 537 27.92 -2.13 4.26
N ALA A 538 27.56 -3.09 3.40
CA ALA A 538 26.85 -4.30 3.82
C ALA A 538 27.68 -5.15 4.79
N GLY A 539 28.98 -5.27 4.54
CA GLY A 539 29.91 -5.95 5.45
C GLY A 539 30.02 -5.28 6.82
N ILE A 540 30.07 -3.95 6.86
CA ILE A 540 30.05 -3.18 8.11
C ILE A 540 28.73 -3.38 8.85
N ARG A 541 27.59 -3.26 8.16
CA ARG A 541 26.27 -3.50 8.76
C ARG A 541 26.21 -4.88 9.40
N ASN A 542 26.59 -5.92 8.64
CA ASN A 542 26.50 -7.29 9.12
C ASN A 542 27.38 -7.56 10.35
N LYS A 543 28.55 -6.90 10.46
CA LYS A 543 29.52 -7.16 11.55
C LYS A 543 29.37 -6.24 12.77
N LYS A 544 29.01 -4.97 12.56
CA LYS A 544 29.14 -3.92 13.59
C LYS A 544 27.80 -3.37 14.08
N ILE A 545 26.72 -3.50 13.30
CA ILE A 545 25.47 -2.78 13.54
C ILE A 545 24.30 -3.76 13.66
N GLY A 546 23.67 -3.81 14.83
CA GLY A 546 22.41 -4.49 15.05
C GLY A 546 21.26 -3.52 14.81
N PHE A 547 20.30 -3.90 13.98
CA PHE A 547 19.11 -3.09 13.73
C PHE A 547 17.84 -3.74 14.28
N VAL A 548 17.08 -2.96 15.04
CA VAL A 548 15.75 -3.30 15.54
C VAL A 548 14.76 -2.31 14.93
N PHE A 549 13.72 -2.81 14.29
CA PHE A 549 12.73 -1.99 13.59
C PHE A 549 11.42 -1.93 14.39
N GLN A 550 10.61 -0.90 14.13
CA GLN A 550 9.28 -0.74 14.72
C GLN A 550 8.33 -1.89 14.34
N ASN A 551 8.31 -2.24 13.05
CA ASN A 551 7.70 -3.46 12.56
C ASN A 551 8.79 -4.54 12.56
N PHE A 552 8.61 -5.61 13.33
CA PHE A 552 9.63 -6.62 13.68
C PHE A 552 10.43 -7.17 12.47
N ASN A 553 9.86 -7.08 11.26
CA ASN A 553 10.46 -7.47 9.98
C ASN A 553 10.96 -8.93 10.01
N LEU A 554 10.25 -9.81 10.73
CA LEU A 554 10.53 -11.24 10.77
C LEU A 554 10.00 -11.90 9.49
N LEU A 555 10.73 -12.90 8.99
CA LEU A 555 10.28 -13.72 7.88
C LEU A 555 9.13 -14.63 8.38
N PRO A 556 7.91 -14.50 7.84
CA PRO A 556 6.71 -15.09 8.44
C PRO A 556 6.63 -16.62 8.33
N ARG A 557 7.35 -17.21 7.36
CA ARG A 557 7.36 -18.66 7.10
C ARG A 557 8.53 -19.40 7.75
N THR A 558 9.40 -18.70 8.46
CA THR A 558 10.53 -19.32 9.18
C THR A 558 10.25 -19.30 10.68
N THR A 559 10.91 -20.17 11.42
CA THR A 559 10.80 -20.24 12.88
C THR A 559 11.56 -19.09 13.55
N ALA A 560 11.33 -18.87 14.86
CA ALA A 560 12.08 -17.91 15.65
C ALA A 560 13.60 -18.16 15.57
N LEU A 561 14.02 -19.43 15.62
CA LEU A 561 15.41 -19.82 15.48
C LEU A 561 16.00 -19.43 14.13
N GLU A 562 15.31 -19.78 13.04
CA GLU A 562 15.75 -19.48 11.67
C GLU A 562 15.79 -17.97 11.39
N ASN A 563 14.87 -17.19 11.98
CA ASN A 563 14.90 -15.73 11.91
C ASN A 563 16.16 -15.15 12.55
N VAL A 564 16.58 -15.69 13.69
CA VAL A 564 17.79 -15.24 14.40
C VAL A 564 19.05 -15.71 13.69
N GLU A 565 19.03 -16.86 13.00
CA GLU A 565 20.19 -17.35 12.22
C GLU A 565 20.48 -16.56 10.96
N LEU A 566 19.49 -15.85 10.40
CA LEU A 566 19.59 -15.21 9.09
C LEU A 566 20.86 -14.35 8.88
N PRO A 567 21.28 -13.48 9.83
CA PRO A 567 22.50 -12.69 9.66
C PRO A 567 23.79 -13.53 9.58
N LEU A 568 23.82 -14.70 10.23
CA LEU A 568 24.97 -15.60 10.25
C LEU A 568 25.18 -16.34 8.92
N TYR A 569 24.19 -16.39 8.02
CA TYR A 569 24.36 -16.95 6.68
C TYR A 569 25.37 -16.14 5.84
N TYR A 570 25.51 -14.85 6.14
CA TYR A 570 26.40 -13.94 5.43
C TYR A 570 27.76 -13.79 6.13
N MET A 571 28.05 -14.59 7.15
CA MET A 571 29.36 -14.66 7.78
C MET A 571 30.21 -15.78 7.15
N GLU A 572 31.47 -15.46 6.90
CA GLU A 572 32.45 -16.44 6.42
C GLU A 572 32.83 -17.42 7.55
N ASN A 573 33.02 -18.69 7.20
CA ASN A 573 33.58 -19.74 8.09
C ASN A 573 32.75 -20.13 9.33
N ILE A 574 31.40 -20.04 9.28
CA ILE A 574 30.53 -20.54 10.35
C ILE A 574 29.77 -21.80 9.90
N SER A 575 29.90 -22.88 10.66
CA SER A 575 29.16 -24.13 10.40
C SER A 575 27.68 -24.02 10.78
N SER A 576 26.83 -24.85 10.16
CA SER A 576 25.38 -24.87 10.49
C SER A 576 25.10 -25.11 11.97
N ARG A 577 25.94 -25.93 12.64
CA ARG A 577 25.81 -26.21 14.08
C ARG A 577 26.12 -24.96 14.93
N GLN A 578 27.18 -24.25 14.61
CA GLN A 578 27.55 -23.01 15.31
C GLN A 578 26.50 -21.90 15.13
N ARG A 579 25.84 -21.85 13.97
CA ARG A 579 24.72 -20.92 13.75
C ARG A 579 23.55 -21.19 14.67
N GLN A 580 23.10 -22.44 14.71
CA GLN A 580 22.03 -22.88 15.60
C GLN A 580 22.34 -22.65 17.07
N GLU A 581 23.56 -22.98 17.51
CA GLU A 581 23.99 -22.78 18.90
C GLU A 581 23.98 -21.28 19.27
N SER A 582 24.51 -20.42 18.39
CA SER A 582 24.54 -18.96 18.61
C SER A 582 23.13 -18.36 18.63
N ALA A 583 22.25 -18.79 17.73
CA ALA A 583 20.88 -18.31 17.68
C ALA A 583 20.06 -18.74 18.91
N LYS A 584 20.25 -19.98 19.40
CA LYS A 584 19.65 -20.46 20.65
C LYS A 584 20.14 -19.66 21.86
N GLU A 585 21.44 -19.35 21.92
CA GLU A 585 22.00 -18.54 22.99
C GLU A 585 21.35 -17.15 23.03
N MET A 586 21.17 -16.50 21.87
CA MET A 586 20.52 -15.19 21.80
C MET A 586 19.03 -15.25 22.15
N LEU A 587 18.30 -16.28 21.70
CA LEU A 587 16.90 -16.48 22.10
C LEU A 587 16.75 -16.70 23.61
N LYS A 588 17.67 -17.44 24.22
CA LYS A 588 17.71 -17.61 25.67
C LYS A 588 17.99 -16.28 26.39
N MET A 589 18.91 -15.47 25.88
CA MET A 589 19.27 -14.18 26.46
C MET A 589 18.10 -13.20 26.51
N VAL A 590 17.22 -13.22 25.50
CA VAL A 590 16.01 -12.38 25.47
C VAL A 590 14.80 -13.04 26.17
N GLY A 591 14.98 -14.17 26.87
CA GLY A 591 13.92 -14.83 27.62
C GLY A 591 12.96 -15.70 26.80
N LEU A 592 13.34 -16.11 25.59
CA LEU A 592 12.53 -16.94 24.67
C LEU A 592 12.95 -18.42 24.62
N GLN A 593 13.53 -18.94 25.71
CA GLN A 593 13.87 -20.36 25.80
C GLN A 593 12.62 -21.24 25.64
N GLY A 594 12.67 -22.24 24.76
CA GLY A 594 11.54 -23.13 24.45
C GLY A 594 10.60 -22.62 23.34
N ARG A 595 10.82 -21.41 22.81
CA ARG A 595 10.03 -20.85 21.70
C ARG A 595 10.72 -20.95 20.33
N GLU A 596 11.82 -21.68 20.22
CA GLU A 596 12.70 -21.73 19.05
C GLU A 596 11.99 -22.18 17.77
N LYS A 597 11.00 -23.08 17.89
CA LYS A 597 10.26 -23.66 16.76
C LYS A 597 8.98 -22.91 16.37
N HIS A 598 8.62 -21.85 17.09
CA HIS A 598 7.39 -21.11 16.81
C HIS A 598 7.60 -20.19 15.60
N HIS A 599 6.60 -20.10 14.74
CA HIS A 599 6.55 -19.12 13.67
C HIS A 599 6.11 -17.75 14.19
N PRO A 600 6.45 -16.63 13.53
CA PRO A 600 6.02 -15.29 13.96
C PRO A 600 4.53 -15.16 14.23
N SER A 601 3.67 -15.82 13.45
CA SER A 601 2.21 -15.82 13.66
C SER A 601 1.75 -16.48 14.96
N GLN A 602 2.62 -17.27 15.59
CA GLN A 602 2.36 -18.01 16.85
C GLN A 602 2.98 -17.30 18.07
N LEU A 603 3.64 -16.16 17.86
CA LEU A 603 4.31 -15.37 18.90
C LEU A 603 3.53 -14.08 19.17
N SER A 604 3.46 -13.65 20.42
CA SER A 604 2.91 -12.34 20.77
C SER A 604 3.78 -11.21 20.19
N GLY A 605 3.25 -9.98 20.07
CA GLY A 605 4.03 -8.83 19.58
C GLY A 605 5.32 -8.60 20.37
N GLY A 606 5.27 -8.74 21.69
CA GLY A 606 6.45 -8.66 22.56
C GLY A 606 7.45 -9.80 22.33
N GLU A 607 6.97 -11.03 22.14
CA GLU A 607 7.82 -12.17 21.79
C GLU A 607 8.46 -11.96 20.41
N GLN A 608 7.73 -11.48 19.42
CA GLN A 608 8.28 -11.14 18.10
C GLN A 608 9.34 -10.05 18.19
N GLN A 609 9.15 -9.03 19.03
CA GLN A 609 10.16 -8.00 19.22
C GLN A 609 11.42 -8.56 19.90
N ARG A 610 11.27 -9.44 20.89
CA ARG A 610 12.40 -10.17 21.48
C ARG A 610 13.16 -11.01 20.44
N VAL A 611 12.46 -11.68 19.51
CA VAL A 611 13.11 -12.38 18.38
C VAL A 611 13.87 -11.39 17.48
N ALA A 612 13.30 -10.22 17.18
CA ALA A 612 13.97 -9.20 16.37
C ALA A 612 15.23 -8.65 17.06
N ILE A 613 15.20 -8.46 18.38
CA ILE A 613 16.36 -8.08 19.20
C ILE A 613 17.40 -9.20 19.19
N ALA A 614 17.02 -10.46 19.41
CA ALA A 614 17.94 -11.59 19.33
C ALA A 614 18.63 -11.69 17.95
N ARG A 615 17.89 -11.47 16.87
CA ARG A 615 18.42 -11.41 15.50
C ARG A 615 19.43 -10.27 15.34
N ALA A 616 19.14 -9.09 15.89
CA ALA A 616 20.06 -7.96 15.83
C ALA A 616 21.37 -8.23 16.60
N LEU A 617 21.31 -9.04 17.66
CA LEU A 617 22.43 -9.33 18.56
C LEU A 617 23.32 -10.51 18.13
N VAL A 618 22.84 -11.40 17.25
CA VAL A 618 23.49 -12.67 16.93
C VAL A 618 24.93 -12.51 16.41
N ASN A 619 25.19 -11.45 15.65
CA ASN A 619 26.52 -11.13 15.12
C ASN A 619 27.42 -10.37 16.12
N LYS A 620 26.95 -10.22 17.37
CA LYS A 620 27.62 -9.49 18.45
C LYS A 620 28.02 -8.07 18.05
N PRO A 621 27.08 -7.26 17.49
CA PRO A 621 27.40 -5.91 17.01
C PRO A 621 27.94 -5.02 18.13
N SER A 622 28.72 -4.01 17.77
CA SER A 622 29.22 -3.01 18.73
C SER A 622 28.21 -1.89 18.96
N ILE A 623 27.32 -1.64 17.98
CA ILE A 623 26.26 -0.62 18.02
C ILE A 623 24.90 -1.26 17.74
N ILE A 624 23.89 -0.85 18.50
CA ILE A 624 22.50 -1.25 18.31
C ILE A 624 21.69 0.01 17.97
N LEU A 625 21.01 -0.03 16.83
CA LEU A 625 20.11 1.02 16.38
C LEU A 625 18.67 0.48 16.46
N ALA A 626 17.79 1.15 17.20
CA ALA A 626 16.41 0.74 17.35
C ALA A 626 15.41 1.84 16.92
N ASP A 627 14.56 1.58 15.92
CA ASP A 627 13.55 2.54 15.46
C ASP A 627 12.24 2.23 16.16
N GLU A 628 11.79 3.10 17.06
CA GLU A 628 10.59 2.92 17.89
C GLU A 628 10.39 1.49 18.42
N PRO A 629 11.36 0.92 19.18
CA PRO A 629 11.34 -0.48 19.56
C PRO A 629 10.15 -0.90 20.43
N THR A 630 9.42 0.06 21.01
CA THR A 630 8.25 -0.16 21.85
C THR A 630 6.94 0.32 21.21
N GLY A 631 6.97 0.92 20.01
CA GLY A 631 5.83 1.64 19.42
C GLY A 631 4.60 0.79 19.09
N ASN A 632 4.76 -0.53 19.00
CA ASN A 632 3.68 -1.50 18.72
C ASN A 632 3.35 -2.39 19.94
N LEU A 633 3.80 -2.03 21.15
CA LEU A 633 3.69 -2.85 22.37
C LEU A 633 2.89 -2.13 23.46
N ASP A 634 2.26 -2.90 24.35
CA ASP A 634 1.67 -2.35 25.58
C ASP A 634 2.77 -1.87 26.55
N SER A 635 2.41 -1.00 27.50
CA SER A 635 3.37 -0.35 28.40
C SER A 635 4.17 -1.32 29.27
N ARG A 636 3.58 -2.44 29.69
CA ARG A 636 4.28 -3.46 30.50
C ARG A 636 5.31 -4.19 29.64
N THR A 637 4.89 -4.69 28.48
CA THR A 637 5.80 -5.36 27.54
C THR A 637 6.89 -4.43 27.02
N GLY A 638 6.56 -3.15 26.79
CA GLY A 638 7.53 -2.13 26.40
C GLY A 638 8.63 -1.92 27.46
N GLY A 639 8.26 -1.91 28.75
CA GLY A 639 9.21 -1.86 29.86
C GLY A 639 10.18 -3.04 29.86
N GLU A 640 9.68 -4.27 29.69
CA GLU A 640 10.51 -5.48 29.60
C GLU A 640 11.53 -5.40 28.44
N ILE A 641 11.15 -4.83 27.29
CA ILE A 641 12.06 -4.61 26.17
C ILE A 641 13.16 -3.60 26.51
N MET A 642 12.80 -2.52 27.20
CA MET A 642 13.78 -1.50 27.60
C MET A 642 14.75 -2.01 28.67
N GLU A 643 14.32 -2.91 29.56
CA GLU A 643 15.21 -3.60 30.50
C GLU A 643 16.28 -4.44 29.77
N ILE A 644 15.93 -5.10 28.65
CA ILE A 644 16.90 -5.81 27.82
C ILE A 644 17.96 -4.84 27.28
N PHE A 645 17.56 -3.69 26.73
CA PHE A 645 18.51 -2.69 26.24
C PHE A 645 19.37 -2.10 27.36
N GLN A 646 18.80 -1.81 28.53
CA GLN A 646 19.59 -1.37 29.69
C GLN A 646 20.63 -2.41 30.11
N ASN A 647 20.26 -3.69 30.17
CA ASN A 647 21.18 -4.77 30.51
C ASN A 647 22.33 -4.87 29.48
N LEU A 648 22.02 -4.80 28.19
CA LEU A 648 23.02 -4.80 27.11
C LEU A 648 24.00 -3.61 27.22
N ASN A 649 23.50 -2.43 27.58
CA ASN A 649 24.34 -1.27 27.78
C ASN A 649 25.18 -1.35 29.07
N GLN A 650 24.58 -1.71 30.20
CA GLN A 650 25.26 -1.71 31.50
C GLN A 650 26.27 -2.84 31.63
N ASN A 651 25.91 -4.05 31.23
CA ASN A 651 26.70 -5.26 31.43
C ASN A 651 27.64 -5.57 30.26
N LEU A 652 27.19 -5.33 29.02
CA LEU A 652 27.98 -5.64 27.82
C LEU A 652 28.58 -4.40 27.14
N LYS A 653 28.37 -3.20 27.72
CA LYS A 653 28.91 -1.91 27.23
C LYS A 653 28.62 -1.66 25.74
N LYS A 654 27.47 -2.14 25.27
CA LYS A 654 26.99 -1.90 23.90
C LYS A 654 26.51 -0.46 23.76
N THR A 655 26.85 0.18 22.64
CA THR A 655 26.31 1.49 22.29
C THR A 655 24.91 1.31 21.74
N ILE A 656 23.93 2.05 22.27
CA ILE A 656 22.53 1.91 21.87
C ILE A 656 22.00 3.29 21.50
N ILE A 657 21.45 3.40 20.29
CA ILE A 657 20.75 4.61 19.84
C ILE A 657 19.35 4.17 19.44
N PHE A 658 18.33 4.73 20.09
CA PHE A 658 16.95 4.41 19.75
C PHE A 658 16.12 5.65 19.47
N VAL A 659 15.14 5.51 18.58
CA VAL A 659 14.18 6.54 18.24
C VAL A 659 12.94 6.34 19.08
N THR A 660 12.42 7.42 19.67
CA THR A 660 11.12 7.39 20.36
C THR A 660 10.45 8.75 20.33
N HIS A 661 9.11 8.75 20.31
CA HIS A 661 8.29 9.93 20.59
C HIS A 661 7.74 9.93 22.03
N ASP A 662 7.84 8.81 22.74
CA ASP A 662 7.41 8.66 24.12
C ASP A 662 8.47 9.17 25.11
N GLN A 663 8.04 10.03 26.04
CA GLN A 663 8.92 10.64 27.04
C GLN A 663 9.35 9.62 28.11
N ASP A 664 8.48 8.70 28.48
CA ASP A 664 8.76 7.73 29.54
C ASP A 664 9.83 6.73 29.08
N THR A 665 9.72 6.24 27.85
CA THR A 665 10.76 5.40 27.21
C THR A 665 12.09 6.16 27.06
N ALA A 666 12.06 7.46 26.77
CA ALA A 666 13.28 8.27 26.62
C ALA A 666 14.08 8.43 27.92
N CYS A 667 13.45 8.28 29.09
CA CYS A 667 14.11 8.32 30.40
C CYS A 667 15.03 7.12 30.66
N PHE A 668 14.93 6.05 29.87
CA PHE A 668 15.84 4.91 29.95
C PHE A 668 17.24 5.22 29.38
N ALA A 669 17.37 6.28 28.57
CA ALA A 669 18.62 6.73 27.98
C ALA A 669 19.43 7.63 28.92
N GLU A 670 20.75 7.64 28.77
CA GLU A 670 21.66 8.53 29.51
C GLU A 670 21.84 9.88 28.81
N ARG A 671 21.48 9.96 27.52
CA ARG A 671 21.56 11.18 26.71
C ARG A 671 20.36 11.28 25.78
N ARG A 672 19.79 12.47 25.67
CA ARG A 672 18.63 12.76 24.82
C ARG A 672 19.01 13.78 23.77
N ILE A 673 18.76 13.43 22.51
CA ILE A 673 18.99 14.28 21.35
C ILE A 673 17.65 14.56 20.69
N LYS A 674 17.28 15.82 20.55
CA LYS A 674 16.01 16.24 19.95
C LYS A 674 16.25 16.85 18.59
N LEU A 675 15.57 16.32 17.58
CA LEU A 675 15.61 16.80 16.21
C LEU A 675 14.34 17.55 15.85
N LYS A 676 14.52 18.65 15.12
CA LYS A 676 13.43 19.42 14.51
C LYS A 676 13.88 19.91 13.13
N ASP A 677 13.06 19.71 12.11
CA ASP A 677 13.26 20.21 10.74
C ASP A 677 14.65 19.90 10.12
N GLY A 678 15.24 18.76 10.48
CA GLY A 678 16.53 18.29 9.96
C GLY A 678 17.77 18.79 10.73
N VAL A 679 17.60 19.45 11.88
CA VAL A 679 18.68 19.91 12.76
C VAL A 679 18.52 19.41 14.19
N ILE A 680 19.62 19.28 14.92
CA ILE A 680 19.61 19.02 16.37
C ILE A 680 19.31 20.33 17.09
N ILE A 681 18.25 20.35 17.89
CA ILE A 681 17.83 21.52 18.68
C ILE A 681 18.17 21.40 20.16
N GLU A 682 18.28 20.17 20.69
CA GLU A 682 18.66 19.89 22.07
C GLU A 682 19.54 18.64 22.10
N ASP A 683 20.58 18.66 22.93
CA ASP A 683 21.49 17.53 23.18
C ASP A 683 21.88 17.54 24.66
N ASN A 684 21.09 16.84 25.47
CA ASN A 684 21.16 16.91 26.92
C ASN A 684 21.56 15.55 27.50
N SER A 685 22.62 15.52 28.31
CA SER A 685 22.90 14.38 29.17
C SER A 685 21.92 14.35 30.34
N LEU A 686 21.23 13.23 30.52
CA LEU A 686 20.36 12.98 31.65
C LEU A 686 21.23 12.47 32.81
N ASN A 687 21.60 13.35 33.74
CA ASN A 687 22.23 12.90 34.98
C ASN A 687 21.24 12.01 35.74
N LYS A 688 21.63 10.76 36.04
CA LYS A 688 20.85 9.85 36.89
C LYS A 688 20.63 10.53 38.25
N VAL A 689 19.40 10.99 38.51
CA VAL A 689 18.95 11.24 39.87
C VAL A 689 18.85 9.86 40.50
N ASN A 690 19.77 9.55 41.41
CA ASN A 690 19.64 8.36 42.26
C ASN A 690 18.33 8.48 43.05
N SER A 691 17.39 7.60 42.77
CA SER A 691 16.22 7.31 43.63
C SER A 691 16.19 5.82 43.91
#